data_AF-A0AAD4GP67-F1
#
_entry.id   AF-A0AAD4GP67-F1
#
_cell.length_a   1.000
_cell.length_b   1.000
_cell.length_c   1.000
_cell.angle_alpha   90.00
_cell.angle_beta   90.00
_cell.angle_gamma   90.00
#
_symmetry.space_group_name_H-M   'P 1'
#
loop_
_entity.id
_entity.type
_entity.pdbx_description
1 polymer ?
#
loop_
_entity_poly.entity_id
_entity_poly.type
_entity_poly.pdbx_seq_one_letter_code
_entity_poly.pdbx_strand_id
1 'polypeptide(L)'
;MWNTSSMSYDVNSAYNSALAINGTVKWRKIKADISESTSEHAKARFNLSFPEIDWRHLQSVYGWPALQFQAWMRGYLRLEEAAVGNQTVALYVNGILEFSINGKRHFGGDFYGYRNTPTIINLPPGEHVIDIRLIRDVRASGGIGEPSLSPTFEAQIRRELVTVDKRSIMVPELSQGKLGSSWGSINVQNNMADNVEILSIKTSPSDVSLPADSAQAREMLDGAYGICSWMLVPSGVTSWSGDDWHNWGFGDIQAAVDAIPRWAEKVGWQGSHASLNDWIVVGHSNGGQGTWYISTHYPDKVRAAAPVSGYSSIENYVPYNMLQESQAIVAYVLEKSRSSFRHELLLENMAGIPILQQHGSDDDNVPVYHSRLLHELLERTQWPSKYNELPGKNHWFDGVLTTTDLLEFYNENTPLSRPDRVPQIFTMVIPSSGNMASKGGIYVDQLQSPDVNGRIEVIRDLKNNSWSLRTQNIHRFHLTNELYVASLPTCLVLDGKHTFLVDPDQRNTTWYLKDIQGRWTVSREPTWKCLTQRYGRQLGAMDAILRTEGSFKIGICSRGIYPIALQISRNIHQYFASDSQLSNQCDDTIAPVLESIREMGMGNTLSLAIGSDLPPSQHTGYPIQIDQGRVILSRFCSHASRDGQDEQCVSYEYAFEHGMGAAFLRPLENEGLELVVWGADLAGLEQAARLVPTLTGAGQPDFLILGNSCRWKGSAGIYAAGHLDKDWQISPGSYISADRKMGTHERDGFNRWY
;
A
#
# COMPACT_ATOMS: atom_id res chain seq x y z
N MET A 1 -17.95 17.19 -2.32
CA MET A 1 -18.36 16.41 -1.15
C MET A 1 -19.35 17.29 -0.43
N TRP A 2 -20.47 16.73 -0.03
CA TRP A 2 -21.37 17.41 0.87
C TRP A 2 -20.60 17.79 2.12
N ASN A 3 -20.44 19.09 2.35
CA ASN A 3 -19.92 19.57 3.61
C ASN A 3 -21.07 19.49 4.62
N THR A 4 -21.22 18.35 5.30
CA THR A 4 -22.33 18.17 6.24
C THR A 4 -22.30 19.19 7.36
N SER A 5 -21.13 19.71 7.73
CA SER A 5 -21.02 20.79 8.73
C SER A 5 -21.70 22.10 8.31
N SER A 6 -21.98 22.32 7.02
CA SER A 6 -22.79 23.46 6.54
C SER A 6 -24.26 23.12 6.30
N MET A 7 -24.70 21.89 6.58
CA MET A 7 -26.10 21.47 6.43
C MET A 7 -26.77 21.44 7.79
N SER A 8 -27.92 22.11 7.95
CA SER A 8 -28.80 21.87 9.10
C SER A 8 -29.58 20.57 8.87
N TYR A 9 -29.80 19.80 9.94
CA TYR A 9 -30.70 18.66 9.86
C TYR A 9 -32.12 19.17 9.61
N ASP A 10 -32.71 18.76 8.48
CA ASP A 10 -34.11 18.99 8.16
C ASP A 10 -34.70 17.69 7.61
N VAL A 11 -35.74 17.20 8.29
CA VAL A 11 -36.42 15.93 7.96
C VAL A 11 -37.05 15.93 6.56
N ASN A 12 -37.37 17.12 6.02
CA ASN A 12 -37.98 17.26 4.71
C ASN A 12 -36.94 17.40 3.59
N SER A 13 -35.66 17.61 3.93
CA SER A 13 -34.60 17.75 2.95
C SER A 13 -34.37 16.46 2.18
N ALA A 14 -34.18 16.61 0.87
CA ALA A 14 -33.99 15.55 -0.09
C ALA A 14 -32.70 15.78 -0.88
N TYR A 15 -31.98 14.70 -1.19
CA TYR A 15 -30.64 14.73 -1.77
C TYR A 15 -30.57 13.82 -2.98
N ASN A 16 -29.86 14.25 -4.02
CA ASN A 16 -29.69 13.44 -5.22
C ASN A 16 -28.79 12.23 -4.94
N SER A 17 -29.20 11.06 -5.42
CA SER A 17 -28.42 9.82 -5.37
C SER A 17 -28.72 8.96 -6.59
N ALA A 18 -27.69 8.55 -7.31
CA ALA A 18 -27.84 7.66 -8.48
C ALA A 18 -28.25 6.23 -8.09
N LEU A 19 -28.10 5.84 -6.81
CA LEU A 19 -28.44 4.49 -6.34
C LEU A 19 -29.93 4.35 -5.98
N ALA A 20 -30.61 5.45 -5.65
CA ALA A 20 -31.97 5.40 -5.12
C ALA A 20 -33.04 5.46 -6.20
N ILE A 21 -34.18 4.81 -5.95
CA ILE A 21 -35.39 4.96 -6.76
C ILE A 21 -35.77 6.46 -6.80
N ASN A 22 -36.15 6.97 -7.98
CA ASN A 22 -36.38 8.40 -8.23
C ASN A 22 -35.16 9.31 -8.02
N GLY A 23 -33.95 8.75 -7.96
CA GLY A 23 -32.72 9.51 -7.87
C GLY A 23 -32.55 10.31 -6.58
N THR A 24 -33.28 9.97 -5.52
CA THR A 24 -33.40 10.82 -4.32
C THR A 24 -33.36 10.02 -3.01
N VAL A 25 -32.59 10.51 -2.03
CA VAL A 25 -32.55 10.00 -0.64
C VAL A 25 -32.89 11.10 0.37
N LYS A 26 -33.26 10.72 1.59
CA LYS A 26 -33.64 11.63 2.67
C LYS A 26 -32.98 11.24 3.99
N TRP A 27 -32.99 12.16 4.95
CA TRP A 27 -32.60 11.83 6.31
C TRP A 27 -33.54 10.80 6.94
N ARG A 28 -32.96 9.81 7.62
CA ARG A 28 -33.70 8.83 8.43
C ARG A 28 -33.13 8.82 9.85
N LYS A 29 -34.01 8.83 10.85
CA LYS A 29 -33.60 8.60 12.24
C LYS A 29 -33.35 7.12 12.44
N ILE A 30 -32.19 6.79 13.01
CA ILE A 30 -31.82 5.44 13.40
C ILE A 30 -31.60 5.42 14.91
N LYS A 31 -31.87 4.28 15.54
CA LYS A 31 -31.53 4.06 16.94
C LYS A 31 -30.20 3.29 16.98
N ALA A 32 -29.22 3.83 17.70
CA ALA A 32 -27.98 3.11 17.94
C ALA A 32 -28.22 1.99 18.97
N ASP A 33 -27.49 0.89 18.81
CA ASP A 33 -27.35 -0.13 19.85
C ASP A 33 -26.26 0.33 20.82
N ILE A 34 -26.65 0.55 22.08
CA ILE A 34 -25.78 1.08 23.13
C ILE A 34 -25.57 -0.07 24.13
N SER A 35 -24.50 -0.83 23.93
CA SER A 35 -24.24 -2.06 24.70
C SER A 35 -23.43 -1.82 25.98
N GLU A 36 -22.71 -0.70 26.09
CA GLU A 36 -21.80 -0.37 27.19
C GLU A 36 -21.81 1.15 27.39
N SER A 37 -22.62 1.66 28.34
CA SER A 37 -22.61 3.08 28.71
C SER A 37 -22.56 3.26 30.22
N THR A 38 -21.51 3.93 30.66
CA THR A 38 -21.32 4.46 32.01
C THR A 38 -21.16 5.98 31.92
N SER A 39 -20.95 6.66 33.05
CA SER A 39 -20.63 8.09 33.06
C SER A 39 -19.28 8.42 32.39
N GLU A 40 -18.41 7.42 32.17
CA GLU A 40 -17.04 7.62 31.66
C GLU A 40 -16.78 6.92 30.33
N HIS A 41 -17.74 6.14 29.85
CA HIS A 41 -17.61 5.32 28.65
C HIS A 41 -18.95 5.24 27.96
N ALA A 42 -18.96 5.44 26.65
CA ALA A 42 -20.15 5.23 25.83
C ALA A 42 -19.73 4.56 24.53
N LYS A 43 -20.39 3.46 24.20
CA LYS A 43 -20.20 2.73 22.94
C LYS A 43 -21.52 2.62 22.20
N ALA A 44 -21.54 3.15 20.99
CA ALA A 44 -22.69 3.14 20.09
C ALA A 44 -22.35 2.36 18.82
N ARG A 45 -23.11 1.30 18.53
CA ARG A 45 -23.07 0.57 17.26
C ARG A 45 -24.26 0.98 16.41
N PHE A 46 -24.01 1.24 15.13
CA PHE A 46 -25.05 1.69 14.20
C PHE A 46 -25.28 0.63 13.13
N ASN A 47 -26.47 0.04 13.05
CA ASN A 47 -26.81 -0.87 11.97
C ASN A 47 -27.51 -0.09 10.86
N LEU A 48 -26.81 0.11 9.76
CA LEU A 48 -27.23 0.95 8.64
C LEU A 48 -27.52 0.09 7.41
N SER A 49 -28.75 0.17 6.93
CA SER A 49 -29.20 -0.43 5.67
C SER A 49 -30.07 0.54 4.89
N PHE A 50 -30.15 0.38 3.58
CA PHE A 50 -30.95 1.23 2.70
C PHE A 50 -31.94 0.37 1.91
N PRO A 51 -33.00 -0.17 2.55
CA PRO A 51 -33.97 -1.04 1.89
C PRO A 51 -34.77 -0.35 0.78
N GLU A 52 -34.77 0.99 0.74
CA GLU A 52 -35.36 1.78 -0.33
C GLU A 52 -34.60 1.71 -1.67
N ILE A 53 -33.39 1.14 -1.67
CA ILE A 53 -32.57 0.92 -2.85
C ILE A 53 -32.78 -0.53 -3.33
N ASP A 54 -33.05 -0.72 -4.62
CA ASP A 54 -33.12 -2.05 -5.24
C ASP A 54 -31.70 -2.58 -5.50
N TRP A 55 -31.03 -2.99 -4.42
CA TRP A 55 -29.67 -3.52 -4.47
C TRP A 55 -29.54 -4.75 -5.37
N ARG A 56 -30.57 -5.61 -5.39
CA ARG A 56 -30.57 -6.83 -6.21
C ARG A 56 -30.58 -6.48 -7.69
N HIS A 57 -31.44 -5.54 -8.10
CA HIS A 57 -31.45 -5.09 -9.49
C HIS A 57 -30.13 -4.43 -9.89
N LEU A 58 -29.61 -3.50 -9.08
CA LEU A 58 -28.33 -2.83 -9.37
C LEU A 58 -27.17 -3.83 -9.46
N GLN A 59 -27.09 -4.78 -8.53
CA GLN A 59 -26.08 -5.84 -8.54
C GLN A 59 -26.24 -6.76 -9.75
N SER A 60 -27.46 -7.05 -10.20
CA SER A 60 -27.70 -7.90 -11.37
C SER A 60 -27.17 -7.31 -12.68
N VAL A 61 -27.06 -5.97 -12.75
CA VAL A 61 -26.58 -5.25 -13.94
C VAL A 61 -25.10 -4.91 -13.82
N TYR A 62 -24.67 -4.39 -12.67
CA TYR A 62 -23.33 -3.84 -12.49
C TYR A 62 -22.39 -4.69 -11.63
N GLY A 63 -22.87 -5.81 -11.07
CA GLY A 63 -22.12 -6.65 -10.15
C GLY A 63 -21.86 -5.98 -8.79
N TRP A 64 -20.79 -6.39 -8.13
CA TRP A 64 -20.36 -5.82 -6.84
C TRP A 64 -20.05 -4.32 -6.81
N PRO A 65 -19.56 -3.68 -7.90
CA PRO A 65 -19.41 -2.23 -7.94
C PRO A 65 -20.65 -1.45 -7.49
N ALA A 66 -21.86 -1.94 -7.79
CA ALA A 66 -23.12 -1.33 -7.40
C ALA A 66 -23.41 -1.37 -5.88
N LEU A 67 -22.72 -2.22 -5.12
CA LEU A 67 -22.90 -2.34 -3.67
C LEU A 67 -22.02 -1.35 -2.88
N GLN A 68 -21.21 -0.55 -3.58
CA GLN A 68 -20.37 0.48 -2.97
C GLN A 68 -21.17 1.78 -2.83
N PHE A 69 -21.09 2.40 -1.65
CA PHE A 69 -21.77 3.68 -1.42
C PHE A 69 -21.05 4.53 -0.37
N GLN A 70 -21.40 5.81 -0.36
CA GLN A 70 -21.08 6.71 0.74
C GLN A 70 -22.37 7.17 1.41
N ALA A 71 -22.32 7.32 2.73
CA ALA A 71 -23.43 7.82 3.52
C ALA A 71 -22.93 8.85 4.53
N TRP A 72 -23.84 9.67 5.04
CA TRP A 72 -23.55 10.64 6.06
C TRP A 72 -24.46 10.41 7.26
N MET A 73 -23.88 10.54 8.45
CA MET A 73 -24.58 10.41 9.71
C MET A 73 -24.27 11.63 10.58
N ARG A 74 -25.28 12.14 11.27
CA ARG A 74 -25.12 13.16 12.29
C ARG A 74 -25.66 12.66 13.62
N GLY A 75 -24.90 12.91 14.69
CA GLY A 75 -25.29 12.62 16.05
C GLY A 75 -24.75 13.66 17.02
N TYR A 76 -24.93 13.39 18.30
CA TYR A 76 -24.50 14.25 19.40
C TYR A 76 -23.78 13.42 20.44
N LEU A 77 -22.65 13.94 20.94
CA LEU A 77 -21.96 13.44 22.13
C LEU A 77 -22.14 14.46 23.23
N ARG A 78 -22.72 14.04 24.35
CA ARG A 78 -22.94 14.90 25.51
C ARG A 78 -21.96 14.52 26.61
N LEU A 79 -21.18 15.50 27.07
CA LEU A 79 -20.33 15.39 28.24
C LEU A 79 -21.02 16.09 29.42
N GLU A 80 -21.24 15.36 30.51
CA GLU A 80 -21.93 15.90 31.69
C GLU A 80 -21.11 17.00 32.39
N GLU A 81 -21.84 17.96 32.99
CA GLU A 81 -21.30 19.18 33.62
C GLU A 81 -20.48 18.93 34.91
N ALA A 82 -20.40 17.70 35.40
CA ALA A 82 -19.78 17.39 36.69
C ALA A 82 -18.25 17.61 36.74
N ALA A 83 -17.58 17.83 35.60
CA ALA A 83 -16.16 18.17 35.57
C ALA A 83 -15.96 19.67 35.33
N VAL A 84 -15.29 20.35 36.27
CA VAL A 84 -14.84 21.73 36.09
C VAL A 84 -13.67 21.72 35.11
N GLY A 85 -13.94 21.90 33.81
CA GLY A 85 -12.92 22.07 32.76
C GLY A 85 -13.04 21.10 31.59
N ASN A 86 -12.13 21.26 30.61
CA ASN A 86 -12.05 20.38 29.46
C ASN A 86 -11.70 18.95 29.88
N GLN A 87 -12.32 17.98 29.24
CA GLN A 87 -12.08 16.55 29.45
C GLN A 87 -11.34 15.97 28.26
N THR A 88 -10.33 15.16 28.53
CA THR A 88 -9.65 14.36 27.50
C THR A 88 -10.48 13.13 27.21
N VAL A 89 -10.87 12.98 25.95
CA VAL A 89 -11.71 11.88 25.46
C VAL A 89 -10.94 11.11 24.39
N ALA A 90 -10.83 9.81 24.58
CA ALA A 90 -10.34 8.87 23.57
C ALA A 90 -11.52 8.35 22.75
N LEU A 91 -11.41 8.48 21.42
CA LEU A 91 -12.40 8.02 20.46
C LEU A 91 -11.88 6.82 19.67
N TYR A 92 -12.57 5.68 19.77
CA TYR A 92 -12.37 4.53 18.90
C TYR A 92 -13.50 4.49 17.87
N VAL A 93 -13.14 4.62 16.60
CA VAL A 93 -14.08 4.85 15.48
C VAL A 93 -13.99 3.73 14.44
N ASN A 94 -14.50 2.55 14.78
CA ASN A 94 -14.43 1.38 13.93
C ASN A 94 -15.34 1.52 12.70
N GLY A 95 -14.81 1.20 11.50
CA GLY A 95 -15.52 1.31 10.24
C GLY A 95 -15.74 2.74 9.76
N ILE A 96 -14.99 3.70 10.31
CA ILE A 96 -15.15 5.13 10.02
C ILE A 96 -13.80 5.71 9.58
N LEU A 97 -13.74 6.20 8.34
CA LEU A 97 -12.53 6.83 7.79
C LEU A 97 -12.45 8.32 8.11
N GLU A 98 -13.58 9.01 8.19
CA GLU A 98 -13.63 10.47 8.37
C GLU A 98 -14.83 10.89 9.22
N PHE A 99 -14.58 11.78 10.18
CA PHE A 99 -15.61 12.37 11.02
C PHE A 99 -15.24 13.81 11.37
N SER A 100 -16.20 14.57 11.89
CA SER A 100 -15.97 15.90 12.43
C SER A 100 -16.68 16.09 13.75
N ILE A 101 -16.08 16.89 14.63
CA ILE A 101 -16.65 17.24 15.94
C ILE A 101 -16.72 18.75 16.01
N ASN A 102 -17.91 19.29 16.19
CA ASN A 102 -18.18 20.73 16.15
C ASN A 102 -17.60 21.40 14.88
N GLY A 103 -17.66 20.69 13.75
CA GLY A 103 -17.15 21.15 12.45
C GLY A 103 -15.64 20.96 12.25
N LYS A 104 -14.86 20.60 13.27
CA LYS A 104 -13.43 20.27 13.13
C LYS A 104 -13.28 18.85 12.58
N ARG A 105 -12.66 18.73 11.41
CA ARG A 105 -12.52 17.45 10.69
C ARG A 105 -11.36 16.62 11.24
N HIS A 106 -11.56 15.31 11.18
CA HIS A 106 -10.57 14.28 11.47
C HIS A 106 -10.62 13.24 10.34
N PHE A 107 -9.49 12.99 9.70
CA PHE A 107 -9.33 12.01 8.62
C PHE A 107 -8.47 10.82 9.04
N GLY A 108 -8.63 9.72 8.30
CA GLY A 108 -7.88 8.49 8.46
C GLY A 108 -8.20 7.74 9.75
N GLY A 109 -9.48 7.68 10.15
CA GLY A 109 -9.99 7.02 11.38
C GLY A 109 -9.60 5.54 11.56
N ASP A 110 -10.54 4.64 11.83
CA ASP A 110 -10.22 3.21 11.96
C ASP A 110 -11.12 2.39 11.04
N PHE A 111 -10.81 2.44 9.74
CA PHE A 111 -11.64 1.82 8.71
C PHE A 111 -11.71 0.29 8.85
N TYR A 112 -10.59 -0.36 9.20
CA TYR A 112 -10.49 -1.81 9.35
C TYR A 112 -10.77 -2.31 10.77
N GLY A 113 -10.91 -1.41 11.75
CA GLY A 113 -11.19 -1.77 13.14
C GLY A 113 -9.98 -2.34 13.89
N TYR A 114 -8.75 -1.99 13.51
CA TYR A 114 -7.53 -2.50 14.17
C TYR A 114 -7.41 -2.06 15.62
N ARG A 115 -7.98 -0.89 15.97
CA ARG A 115 -7.92 -0.28 17.31
C ARG A 115 -6.50 -0.02 17.86
N ASN A 116 -5.51 0.10 16.97
CA ASN A 116 -4.12 0.37 17.33
C ASN A 116 -3.93 1.71 18.05
N THR A 117 -4.66 2.76 17.66
CA THR A 117 -4.56 4.08 18.29
C THR A 117 -5.89 4.85 18.23
N PRO A 118 -6.44 5.32 19.36
CA PRO A 118 -7.63 6.17 19.37
C PRO A 118 -7.33 7.59 18.88
N THR A 119 -8.38 8.32 18.52
CA THR A 119 -8.28 9.78 18.35
C THR A 119 -8.45 10.45 19.71
N ILE A 120 -7.46 11.23 20.14
CA ILE A 120 -7.50 11.97 21.41
C ILE A 120 -7.95 13.40 21.17
N ILE A 121 -8.98 13.81 21.91
CA ILE A 121 -9.55 15.16 21.83
C ILE A 121 -9.80 15.73 23.21
N ASN A 122 -9.65 17.04 23.35
CA ASN A 122 -10.06 17.77 24.54
C ASN A 122 -11.38 18.50 24.25
N LEU A 123 -12.41 18.19 25.03
CA LEU A 123 -13.75 18.75 24.85
C LEU A 123 -14.23 19.42 26.15
N PRO A 124 -14.80 20.64 26.08
CA PRO A 124 -15.48 21.24 27.24
C PRO A 124 -16.75 20.44 27.59
N PRO A 125 -17.31 20.58 28.80
CA PRO A 125 -18.64 20.03 29.11
C PRO A 125 -19.72 20.60 28.18
N GLY A 126 -20.74 19.79 27.87
CA GLY A 126 -21.83 20.19 27.00
C GLY A 126 -22.12 19.21 25.87
N GLU A 127 -22.89 19.67 24.88
CA GLU A 127 -23.27 18.89 23.70
C GLU A 127 -22.33 19.21 22.53
N HIS A 128 -21.84 18.16 21.88
CA HIS A 128 -20.95 18.24 20.72
C HIS A 128 -21.61 17.58 19.52
N VAL A 129 -21.66 18.30 18.40
CA VAL A 129 -22.18 17.77 17.14
C VAL A 129 -21.12 16.88 16.51
N ILE A 130 -21.51 15.65 16.16
CA ILE A 130 -20.66 14.71 15.44
C ILE A 130 -21.25 14.50 14.05
N ASP A 131 -20.44 14.75 13.03
CA ASP A 131 -20.73 14.38 11.65
C ASP A 131 -19.80 13.24 11.22
N ILE A 132 -20.34 12.20 10.62
CA ILE A 132 -19.58 11.02 10.19
C ILE A 132 -19.81 10.81 8.71
N ARG A 133 -18.71 10.66 7.95
CA ARG A 133 -18.75 10.19 6.58
C ARG A 133 -18.45 8.69 6.57
N LEU A 134 -19.40 7.93 6.09
CA LEU A 134 -19.35 6.49 5.99
C LEU A 134 -19.06 6.08 4.56
N ILE A 135 -18.24 5.06 4.41
CA ILE A 135 -17.87 4.48 3.13
C ILE A 135 -18.12 2.98 3.26
N ARG A 136 -18.94 2.42 2.37
CA ARG A 136 -19.04 0.98 2.18
C ARG A 136 -18.19 0.61 0.96
N ASP A 137 -17.06 -0.01 1.22
CA ASP A 137 -16.21 -0.61 0.19
C ASP A 137 -16.37 -2.14 0.25
N VAL A 138 -16.77 -2.75 -0.87
CA VAL A 138 -16.97 -4.20 -0.97
C VAL A 138 -15.66 -4.95 -0.74
N ARG A 139 -14.51 -4.38 -1.13
CA ARG A 139 -13.19 -5.02 -0.94
C ARG A 139 -12.89 -5.25 0.53
N ALA A 140 -13.31 -4.31 1.38
CA ALA A 140 -13.14 -4.38 2.83
C ALA A 140 -14.32 -5.05 3.56
N SER A 141 -15.55 -4.93 3.03
CA SER A 141 -16.78 -5.33 3.73
C SER A 141 -17.39 -6.65 3.22
N GLY A 142 -16.86 -7.21 2.14
CA GLY A 142 -17.46 -8.34 1.43
C GLY A 142 -18.65 -7.96 0.54
N GLY A 143 -18.93 -8.82 -0.45
CA GLY A 143 -20.04 -8.66 -1.40
C GLY A 143 -21.29 -9.46 -1.06
N ILE A 144 -21.29 -10.19 0.06
CA ILE A 144 -22.34 -11.14 0.44
C ILE A 144 -23.50 -10.42 1.14
N GLY A 145 -24.73 -10.78 0.76
CA GLY A 145 -25.95 -10.31 1.39
C GLY A 145 -26.35 -8.87 1.01
N GLU A 146 -27.33 -8.31 1.73
CA GLU A 146 -27.72 -6.91 1.51
C GLU A 146 -26.64 -5.95 2.02
N PRO A 147 -26.30 -4.90 1.25
CA PRO A 147 -25.22 -3.99 1.60
C PRO A 147 -25.62 -3.15 2.81
N SER A 148 -25.05 -3.53 3.95
CA SER A 148 -25.21 -2.83 5.23
C SER A 148 -23.86 -2.41 5.80
N LEU A 149 -23.89 -1.49 6.76
CA LEU A 149 -22.74 -1.02 7.52
C LEU A 149 -23.04 -1.12 9.01
N SER A 150 -22.05 -1.55 9.80
CA SER A 150 -22.15 -1.66 11.25
C SER A 150 -21.05 -0.89 12.00
N PRO A 151 -20.82 0.41 11.70
CA PRO A 151 -19.75 1.18 12.34
C PRO A 151 -19.99 1.28 13.85
N THR A 152 -18.91 1.42 14.60
CA THR A 152 -18.95 1.61 16.06
C THR A 152 -18.24 2.89 16.43
N PHE A 153 -18.90 3.72 17.22
CA PHE A 153 -18.32 4.93 17.80
C PHE A 153 -18.26 4.74 19.31
N GLU A 154 -17.05 4.74 19.84
CA GLU A 154 -16.79 4.51 21.25
C GLU A 154 -15.99 5.68 21.82
N ALA A 155 -16.54 6.32 22.85
CA ALA A 155 -15.94 7.44 23.56
C ALA A 155 -15.60 7.02 24.99
N GLN A 156 -14.39 7.31 25.44
CA GLN A 156 -13.92 7.01 26.78
C GLN A 156 -13.24 8.25 27.37
N ILE A 157 -13.68 8.68 28.55
CA ILE A 157 -13.01 9.75 29.30
C ILE A 157 -11.68 9.20 29.83
N ARG A 158 -10.60 9.96 29.65
CA ARG A 158 -9.26 9.63 30.15
C ARG A 158 -8.96 10.48 31.38
N ARG A 159 -8.93 9.82 32.55
CA ARG A 159 -8.55 10.45 33.83
C ARG A 159 -7.08 10.27 34.16
N GLU A 160 -6.49 9.19 33.67
CA GLU A 160 -5.06 8.93 33.81
C GLU A 160 -4.27 9.86 32.92
N LEU A 161 -3.10 10.31 33.39
CA LEU A 161 -2.18 11.14 32.61
C LEU A 161 -1.57 10.37 31.43
N VAL A 162 -1.32 9.07 31.64
CA VAL A 162 -0.74 8.15 30.64
C VAL A 162 -1.47 6.82 30.75
N THR A 163 -1.79 6.21 29.62
CA THR A 163 -2.43 4.88 29.55
C THR A 163 -1.53 3.90 28.79
N VAL A 164 -1.45 2.67 29.29
CA VAL A 164 -0.69 1.58 28.65
C VAL A 164 -1.65 0.60 27.98
N ASP A 165 -1.52 0.37 26.67
CA ASP A 165 -2.36 -0.60 25.97
C ASP A 165 -1.81 -2.01 26.12
N LYS A 166 -2.31 -2.73 27.13
CA LYS A 166 -1.90 -4.11 27.40
C LYS A 166 -2.14 -5.08 26.25
N ARG A 167 -3.03 -4.76 25.30
CA ARG A 167 -3.31 -5.61 24.13
C ARG A 167 -2.25 -5.49 23.04
N SER A 168 -1.43 -4.44 23.09
CA SER A 168 -0.36 -4.18 22.12
C SER A 168 0.98 -4.78 22.53
N ILE A 169 1.03 -5.51 23.66
CA ILE A 169 2.27 -6.11 24.14
C ILE A 169 2.69 -7.22 23.17
N MET A 170 3.82 -7.03 22.52
CA MET A 170 4.49 -8.08 21.76
C MET A 170 5.83 -8.36 22.41
N VAL A 171 6.05 -9.62 22.77
CA VAL A 171 7.35 -10.09 23.27
C VAL A 171 7.70 -11.43 22.63
N PRO A 172 8.99 -11.77 22.52
CA PRO A 172 9.43 -12.99 21.87
C PRO A 172 8.97 -14.22 22.65
N GLU A 173 8.75 -15.31 21.93
CA GLU A 173 8.47 -16.61 22.55
C GLU A 173 9.64 -17.07 23.44
N LEU A 174 9.30 -17.80 24.51
CA LEU A 174 10.23 -18.48 25.38
C LEU A 174 10.38 -19.95 24.94
N SER A 175 11.53 -20.28 24.34
CA SER A 175 11.86 -21.67 23.98
C SER A 175 12.96 -22.19 24.89
N GLN A 176 12.68 -23.30 25.59
CA GLN A 176 13.60 -23.92 26.57
C GLN A 176 14.15 -22.92 27.62
N GLY A 177 13.31 -21.98 28.06
CA GLY A 177 13.70 -20.96 29.04
C GLY A 177 14.56 -19.82 28.48
N LYS A 178 14.73 -19.73 27.15
CA LYS A 178 15.44 -18.63 26.48
C LYS A 178 14.51 -17.85 25.56
N LEU A 179 14.63 -16.53 25.58
CA LEU A 179 13.90 -15.66 24.65
C LEU A 179 14.56 -15.69 23.27
N GLY A 180 13.75 -15.78 22.22
CA GLY A 180 14.23 -15.68 20.84
C GLY A 180 14.81 -14.32 20.48
N SER A 181 14.49 -13.26 21.24
CA SER A 181 14.91 -11.88 21.01
C SER A 181 14.99 -11.10 22.34
N SER A 182 15.72 -9.98 22.36
CA SER A 182 15.80 -9.06 23.50
C SER A 182 14.83 -7.88 23.39
N TRP A 183 14.08 -7.81 22.30
CA TRP A 183 13.18 -6.71 21.98
C TRP A 183 11.75 -7.09 22.32
N GLY A 184 11.00 -6.13 22.86
CA GLY A 184 9.55 -6.19 23.00
C GLY A 184 8.96 -4.82 22.69
N SER A 185 7.68 -4.77 22.34
CA SER A 185 6.96 -3.54 22.02
C SER A 185 5.69 -3.43 22.87
N ILE A 186 5.29 -2.18 23.14
CA ILE A 186 4.06 -1.83 23.84
C ILE A 186 3.66 -0.40 23.48
N ASN A 187 2.38 -0.18 23.22
CA ASN A 187 1.84 1.16 22.98
C ASN A 187 1.58 1.87 24.31
N VAL A 188 2.07 3.11 24.38
CA VAL A 188 1.86 4.02 25.50
C VAL A 188 1.19 5.30 24.97
N GLN A 189 0.09 5.68 25.60
CA GLN A 189 -0.74 6.82 25.20
C GLN A 189 -0.57 7.97 26.18
N ASN A 190 -0.22 9.16 25.68
CA ASN A 190 -0.25 10.40 26.44
C ASN A 190 -1.66 11.02 26.42
N ASN A 191 -2.23 11.28 27.60
CA ASN A 191 -3.55 11.92 27.75
C ASN A 191 -3.47 13.39 28.21
N MET A 192 -2.27 13.94 28.35
CA MET A 192 -2.06 15.32 28.78
C MET A 192 -2.00 16.28 27.59
N ALA A 193 -2.10 17.58 27.89
CA ALA A 193 -1.85 18.63 26.90
C ALA A 193 -0.36 18.80 26.60
N ASP A 194 0.50 18.50 27.59
CA ASP A 194 1.95 18.63 27.50
C ASP A 194 2.60 17.34 26.98
N ASN A 195 3.78 17.48 26.38
CA ASN A 195 4.59 16.35 25.94
C ASN A 195 5.09 15.52 27.12
N VAL A 196 5.19 14.20 26.91
CA VAL A 196 5.70 13.25 27.90
C VAL A 196 6.93 12.55 27.36
N GLU A 197 7.94 12.43 28.21
CA GLU A 197 9.11 11.59 27.96
C GLU A 197 8.97 10.27 28.75
N ILE A 198 9.14 9.15 28.05
CA ILE A 198 9.14 7.82 28.67
C ILE A 198 10.57 7.46 29.08
N LEU A 199 10.87 7.52 30.39
CA LEU A 199 12.23 7.28 30.90
C LEU A 199 12.57 5.79 31.05
N SER A 200 11.61 4.95 31.43
CA SER A 200 11.81 3.49 31.55
C SER A 200 10.48 2.74 31.60
N ILE A 201 10.48 1.49 31.14
CA ILE A 201 9.38 0.53 31.29
C ILE A 201 9.88 -0.63 32.15
N LYS A 202 9.10 -1.04 33.16
CA LYS A 202 9.46 -2.14 34.07
C LYS A 202 8.31 -3.14 34.16
N THR A 203 8.64 -4.42 34.25
CA THR A 203 7.66 -5.49 34.50
C THR A 203 7.30 -5.55 35.99
N SER A 204 6.03 -5.81 36.28
CA SER A 204 5.58 -6.23 37.61
C SER A 204 5.74 -7.76 37.72
N PRO A 205 6.07 -8.34 38.89
CA PRO A 205 6.32 -9.79 39.07
C PRO A 205 5.10 -10.71 38.91
N SER A 206 4.10 -10.35 38.12
CA SER A 206 2.94 -11.17 37.76
C SER A 206 3.09 -11.80 36.38
N ASP A 207 2.59 -13.03 36.22
CA ASP A 207 2.58 -13.81 34.98
C ASP A 207 2.21 -12.94 33.76
N VAL A 208 3.17 -12.79 32.84
CA VAL A 208 2.94 -12.17 31.53
C VAL A 208 2.23 -13.23 30.68
N SER A 209 0.90 -13.19 30.66
CA SER A 209 0.14 -13.91 29.63
C SER A 209 0.24 -13.14 28.33
N LEU A 210 0.72 -13.79 27.27
CA LEU A 210 0.81 -13.24 25.91
C LEU A 210 -0.58 -13.24 25.26
N PRO A 211 -1.19 -12.08 24.95
CA PRO A 211 -2.38 -12.03 24.13
C PRO A 211 -2.00 -11.51 22.74
N ALA A 212 -2.21 -12.36 21.73
CA ALA A 212 -2.57 -12.04 20.33
C ALA A 212 -1.90 -13.01 19.36
N ASP A 213 -2.24 -14.28 19.50
CA ASP A 213 -2.06 -15.24 18.43
C ASP A 213 -3.47 -15.76 18.11
N SER A 214 -3.86 -15.64 16.85
CA SER A 214 -5.10 -16.26 16.39
C SER A 214 -4.93 -17.79 16.45
N ALA A 215 -5.80 -18.48 17.21
CA ALA A 215 -5.80 -19.95 17.21
C ALA A 215 -5.95 -20.51 15.79
N GLN A 216 -6.80 -19.85 14.98
CA GLN A 216 -6.94 -20.13 13.55
C GLN A 216 -5.61 -20.02 12.80
N ALA A 217 -4.76 -19.04 13.14
CA ALA A 217 -3.45 -18.90 12.50
C ALA A 217 -2.44 -19.98 12.91
N ARG A 218 -2.48 -20.42 14.19
CA ARG A 218 -1.61 -21.50 14.65
C ARG A 218 -2.00 -22.86 14.09
N GLU A 219 -3.30 -23.11 13.98
CA GLU A 219 -3.86 -24.43 13.70
C GLU A 219 -4.19 -24.64 12.19
N MET A 220 -4.10 -23.60 11.35
CA MET A 220 -4.51 -23.68 9.94
C MET A 220 -3.77 -24.74 9.11
N LEU A 221 -2.57 -25.15 9.54
CA LEU A 221 -1.73 -26.15 8.89
C LEU A 221 -1.52 -27.41 9.75
N ASP A 222 -2.29 -27.64 10.81
CA ASP A 222 -2.15 -28.82 11.67
C ASP A 222 -2.31 -30.13 10.88
N GLY A 223 -3.19 -30.14 9.88
CA GLY A 223 -3.36 -31.29 8.97
C GLY A 223 -2.12 -31.60 8.11
N ALA A 224 -1.17 -30.67 8.00
CA ALA A 224 0.13 -30.85 7.35
C ALA A 224 1.24 -31.31 8.32
N TYR A 225 0.87 -31.75 9.52
CA TYR A 225 1.82 -32.36 10.46
C TYR A 225 2.54 -33.56 9.81
N GLY A 226 3.87 -33.58 9.93
CA GLY A 226 4.73 -34.63 9.36
C GLY A 226 5.38 -34.27 8.02
N ILE A 227 4.99 -33.15 7.40
CA ILE A 227 5.70 -32.62 6.23
C ILE A 227 7.05 -32.06 6.68
N CYS A 228 8.12 -32.46 5.98
CA CYS A 228 9.51 -32.12 6.33
C CYS A 228 9.87 -30.68 5.93
N SER A 229 9.18 -29.69 6.53
CA SER A 229 9.37 -28.26 6.29
C SER A 229 9.14 -27.45 7.57
N TRP A 230 9.75 -26.27 7.64
CA TRP A 230 9.38 -25.27 8.64
C TRP A 230 8.12 -24.54 8.17
N MET A 231 7.16 -24.36 9.07
CA MET A 231 5.96 -23.57 8.80
C MET A 231 6.14 -22.18 9.39
N LEU A 232 6.05 -21.16 8.53
CA LEU A 232 6.11 -19.76 8.94
C LEU A 232 4.75 -19.12 8.67
N VAL A 233 4.15 -18.54 9.70
CA VAL A 233 2.90 -17.77 9.60
C VAL A 233 3.22 -16.32 9.94
N PRO A 234 3.41 -15.44 8.94
CA PRO A 234 3.69 -14.03 9.18
C PRO A 234 2.49 -13.34 9.83
N SER A 235 2.75 -12.30 10.62
CA SER A 235 1.69 -11.46 11.21
C SER A 235 1.07 -10.52 10.19
N GLY A 236 1.82 -10.18 9.13
CA GLY A 236 1.46 -9.20 8.12
C GLY A 236 1.44 -7.76 8.67
N VAL A 237 2.04 -7.53 9.84
CA VAL A 237 2.01 -6.29 10.65
C VAL A 237 0.64 -5.95 11.26
N THR A 238 -0.45 -6.18 10.53
CA THR A 238 -1.83 -6.02 11.01
C THR A 238 -2.70 -7.18 10.53
N SER A 239 -3.90 -7.35 11.12
CA SER A 239 -4.75 -8.52 10.87
C SER A 239 -5.20 -8.71 9.41
N TRP A 240 -5.11 -7.67 8.57
CA TRP A 240 -5.41 -7.74 7.14
C TRP A 240 -4.17 -7.55 6.26
N SER A 241 -3.00 -7.35 6.88
CA SER A 241 -1.81 -6.79 6.25
C SER A 241 -2.14 -5.50 5.50
N GLY A 242 -1.96 -4.35 6.14
CA GLY A 242 -2.51 -3.03 5.74
C GLY A 242 -2.26 -2.56 4.29
N ASP A 243 -1.49 -3.30 3.49
CA ASP A 243 -1.17 -3.11 2.08
C ASP A 243 -1.31 -4.38 1.21
N ASP A 244 -2.05 -5.40 1.65
CA ASP A 244 -2.21 -6.71 0.98
C ASP A 244 -0.87 -7.33 0.54
N TRP A 245 0.12 -7.39 1.43
CA TRP A 245 1.43 -8.03 1.16
C TRP A 245 2.38 -7.26 0.23
N HIS A 246 2.02 -6.11 -0.35
CA HIS A 246 2.82 -5.50 -1.43
C HIS A 246 4.06 -4.71 -0.97
N ASN A 247 4.12 -4.28 0.28
CA ASN A 247 5.30 -3.68 0.90
C ASN A 247 5.57 -4.32 2.27
N TRP A 248 4.82 -3.96 3.30
CA TRP A 248 5.09 -4.35 4.70
C TRP A 248 4.68 -5.77 5.02
N GLY A 249 3.59 -6.28 4.44
CA GLY A 249 3.24 -7.69 4.64
C GLY A 249 4.32 -8.65 4.14
N PHE A 250 4.91 -8.37 2.96
CA PHE A 250 6.05 -9.15 2.48
C PHE A 250 7.35 -8.82 3.21
N GLY A 251 7.56 -7.56 3.61
CA GLY A 251 8.66 -7.17 4.49
C GLY A 251 8.67 -7.95 5.80
N ASP A 252 7.50 -8.20 6.40
CA ASP A 252 7.34 -9.01 7.61
C ASP A 252 7.75 -10.47 7.36
N ILE A 253 7.38 -11.05 6.21
CA ILE A 253 7.83 -12.40 5.81
C ILE A 253 9.35 -12.45 5.72
N GLN A 254 9.97 -11.47 5.04
CA GLN A 254 11.42 -11.41 4.90
C GLN A 254 12.11 -11.27 6.26
N ALA A 255 11.65 -10.33 7.09
CA ALA A 255 12.20 -10.10 8.42
C ALA A 255 12.09 -11.36 9.30
N ALA A 256 10.97 -12.09 9.22
CA ALA A 256 10.78 -13.33 9.97
C ALA A 256 11.72 -14.45 9.49
N VAL A 257 11.88 -14.63 8.18
CA VAL A 257 12.83 -15.61 7.61
C VAL A 257 14.27 -15.27 8.00
N ASP A 258 14.66 -14.00 7.86
CA ASP A 258 16.01 -13.52 8.19
C ASP A 258 16.32 -13.58 9.69
N ALA A 259 15.29 -13.65 10.55
CA ALA A 259 15.44 -13.84 11.98
C ALA A 259 15.74 -15.30 12.38
N ILE A 260 15.38 -16.29 11.56
CA ILE A 260 15.49 -17.73 11.90
C ILE A 260 16.91 -18.13 12.34
N PRO A 261 18.01 -17.76 11.64
CA PRO A 261 19.35 -18.17 12.07
C PRO A 261 19.73 -17.63 13.45
N ARG A 262 19.41 -16.35 13.71
CA ARG A 262 19.67 -15.69 15.00
C ARG A 262 18.80 -16.27 16.11
N TRP A 263 17.53 -16.58 15.81
CA TRP A 263 16.63 -17.27 16.72
C TRP A 263 17.19 -18.65 17.10
N ALA A 264 17.59 -19.44 16.11
CA ALA A 264 18.12 -20.79 16.30
C ALA A 264 19.37 -20.80 17.19
N GLU A 265 20.29 -19.85 16.96
CA GLU A 265 21.46 -19.65 17.81
C GLU A 265 21.07 -19.28 19.25
N LYS A 266 20.21 -18.27 19.44
CA LYS A 266 19.81 -17.77 20.76
C LYS A 266 19.12 -18.84 21.61
N VAL A 267 18.19 -19.58 21.02
CA VAL A 267 17.46 -20.64 21.73
C VAL A 267 18.28 -21.93 21.86
N GLY A 268 19.39 -22.06 21.13
CA GLY A 268 20.23 -23.26 21.11
C GLY A 268 19.60 -24.42 20.35
N TRP A 269 18.86 -24.13 19.27
CA TRP A 269 18.18 -25.11 18.44
C TRP A 269 19.16 -26.16 17.88
N GLN A 270 18.85 -27.44 18.11
CA GLN A 270 19.67 -28.58 17.65
C GLN A 270 19.03 -29.37 16.50
N GLY A 271 17.84 -28.97 16.04
CA GLY A 271 17.12 -29.64 14.95
C GLY A 271 17.59 -29.21 13.56
N SER A 272 16.91 -29.70 12.52
CA SER A 272 17.16 -29.28 11.14
C SER A 272 16.90 -27.77 10.95
N HIS A 273 17.74 -27.10 10.19
CA HIS A 273 17.57 -25.68 9.86
C HIS A 273 16.63 -25.47 8.67
N ALA A 274 15.99 -24.30 8.61
CA ALA A 274 15.17 -23.89 7.47
C ALA A 274 16.04 -23.43 6.30
N SER A 275 15.56 -23.66 5.07
CA SER A 275 16.14 -23.03 3.88
C SER A 275 15.57 -21.62 3.71
N LEU A 276 16.45 -20.60 3.71
CA LEU A 276 16.02 -19.20 3.77
C LEU A 276 15.52 -18.62 2.43
N ASN A 277 15.89 -19.22 1.30
CA ASN A 277 15.54 -18.71 -0.04
C ASN A 277 14.85 -19.80 -0.90
N ASP A 278 14.03 -20.65 -0.26
CA ASP A 278 13.47 -21.82 -0.92
C ASP A 278 12.09 -22.19 -0.38
N TRP A 279 11.07 -21.43 -0.77
CA TRP A 279 9.78 -21.38 -0.08
C TRP A 279 8.66 -22.12 -0.81
N ILE A 280 7.86 -22.88 -0.07
CA ILE A 280 6.52 -23.27 -0.53
C ILE A 280 5.57 -22.20 -0.01
N VAL A 281 4.94 -21.45 -0.92
CA VAL A 281 4.04 -20.35 -0.57
C VAL A 281 2.60 -20.80 -0.70
N VAL A 282 1.84 -20.65 0.37
CA VAL A 282 0.43 -21.02 0.44
C VAL A 282 -0.34 -19.90 1.14
N GLY A 283 -1.59 -19.69 0.71
CA GLY A 283 -2.49 -18.81 1.41
C GLY A 283 -3.92 -18.89 0.90
N HIS A 284 -4.85 -18.48 1.76
CA HIS A 284 -6.29 -18.45 1.48
C HIS A 284 -6.78 -17.01 1.32
N SER A 285 -7.73 -16.75 0.41
CA SER A 285 -8.38 -15.43 0.25
C SER A 285 -7.34 -14.32 -0.03
N ASN A 286 -7.21 -13.31 0.84
CA ASN A 286 -6.12 -12.32 0.74
C ASN A 286 -4.72 -12.96 0.80
N GLY A 287 -4.52 -14.03 1.58
CA GLY A 287 -3.28 -14.80 1.55
C GLY A 287 -3.07 -15.57 0.24
N GLY A 288 -4.16 -15.93 -0.45
CA GLY A 288 -4.11 -16.50 -1.80
C GLY A 288 -3.66 -15.47 -2.83
N GLN A 289 -4.11 -14.21 -2.69
CA GLN A 289 -3.57 -13.08 -3.44
C GLN A 289 -2.08 -12.87 -3.12
N GLY A 290 -1.68 -12.91 -1.85
CA GLY A 290 -0.28 -12.83 -1.44
C GLY A 290 0.58 -13.94 -2.05
N THR A 291 0.03 -15.14 -2.20
CA THR A 291 0.71 -16.26 -2.89
C THR A 291 0.96 -15.93 -4.36
N TRP A 292 0.00 -15.33 -5.05
CA TRP A 292 0.20 -14.83 -6.41
C TRP A 292 1.27 -13.74 -6.46
N TYR A 293 1.17 -12.74 -5.59
CA TYR A 293 2.12 -11.62 -5.51
C TYR A 293 3.55 -12.13 -5.34
N ILE A 294 3.81 -12.96 -4.33
CA ILE A 294 5.14 -13.49 -4.04
C ILE A 294 5.67 -14.30 -5.22
N SER A 295 4.83 -15.14 -5.84
CA SER A 295 5.24 -16.00 -6.94
C SER A 295 5.53 -15.25 -8.24
N THR A 296 4.86 -14.12 -8.49
CA THR A 296 5.10 -13.31 -9.68
C THR A 296 6.21 -12.27 -9.49
N HIS A 297 6.46 -11.81 -8.26
CA HIS A 297 7.42 -10.74 -7.95
C HIS A 297 8.76 -11.27 -7.39
N TYR A 298 8.76 -12.44 -6.74
CA TYR A 298 9.96 -13.04 -6.12
C TYR A 298 10.17 -14.49 -6.58
N PRO A 299 10.13 -14.78 -7.90
CA PRO A 299 10.06 -16.16 -8.40
C PRO A 299 11.27 -17.02 -8.03
N ASP A 300 12.46 -16.43 -7.92
CA ASP A 300 13.69 -17.17 -7.55
C ASP A 300 13.68 -17.68 -6.10
N LYS A 301 12.82 -17.13 -5.21
CA LYS A 301 12.63 -17.61 -3.83
C LYS A 301 11.56 -18.70 -3.70
N VAL A 302 10.75 -18.91 -4.75
CA VAL A 302 9.55 -19.76 -4.69
C VAL A 302 9.82 -21.13 -5.30
N ARG A 303 9.76 -22.14 -4.45
CA ARG A 303 9.84 -23.57 -4.81
C ARG A 303 8.52 -24.08 -5.35
N ALA A 304 7.40 -23.69 -4.77
CA ALA A 304 6.07 -24.12 -5.20
C ALA A 304 5.04 -23.13 -4.66
N ALA A 305 3.92 -23.00 -5.36
CA ALA A 305 2.85 -22.06 -4.99
C ALA A 305 1.49 -22.76 -4.91
N ALA A 306 0.76 -22.55 -3.82
CA ALA A 306 -0.58 -23.07 -3.59
C ALA A 306 -1.56 -21.94 -3.23
N PRO A 307 -2.01 -21.12 -4.22
CA PRO A 307 -3.02 -20.10 -3.97
C PRO A 307 -4.41 -20.74 -3.84
N VAL A 308 -5.06 -20.51 -2.70
CA VAL A 308 -6.38 -21.07 -2.37
C VAL A 308 -7.43 -19.97 -2.28
N SER A 309 -8.51 -20.05 -3.05
CA SER A 309 -9.60 -19.04 -3.07
C SER A 309 -9.11 -17.58 -3.15
N GLY A 310 -7.98 -17.32 -3.83
CA GLY A 310 -7.38 -15.99 -3.95
C GLY A 310 -7.91 -15.22 -5.17
N TYR A 311 -8.13 -13.92 -5.01
CA TYR A 311 -8.52 -13.06 -6.13
C TYR A 311 -7.33 -12.75 -7.05
N SER A 312 -7.63 -12.53 -8.33
CA SER A 312 -6.59 -12.33 -9.36
C SER A 312 -5.94 -10.95 -9.29
N SER A 313 -6.73 -9.91 -9.00
CA SER A 313 -6.29 -8.53 -8.81
C SER A 313 -7.36 -7.72 -8.08
N ILE A 314 -6.97 -6.62 -7.46
CA ILE A 314 -7.91 -5.76 -6.71
C ILE A 314 -8.93 -5.09 -7.64
N GLU A 315 -8.56 -4.81 -8.89
CA GLU A 315 -9.44 -4.30 -9.94
C GLU A 315 -10.47 -5.31 -10.39
N ASN A 316 -10.08 -6.58 -10.53
CA ASN A 316 -10.99 -7.62 -10.98
C ASN A 316 -11.87 -8.11 -9.82
N TYR A 317 -11.39 -8.04 -8.58
CA TYR A 317 -12.15 -8.42 -7.39
C TYR A 317 -13.36 -7.49 -7.20
N VAL A 318 -13.13 -6.17 -7.21
CA VAL A 318 -14.21 -5.17 -7.25
C VAL A 318 -13.82 -4.05 -8.22
N PRO A 319 -14.42 -4.01 -9.42
CA PRO A 319 -14.14 -2.98 -10.41
C PRO A 319 -14.35 -1.54 -9.91
N TYR A 320 -13.53 -0.62 -10.42
CA TYR A 320 -13.55 0.81 -10.08
C TYR A 320 -14.52 1.63 -10.96
N ASN A 321 -15.22 0.99 -11.89
CA ASN A 321 -16.06 1.61 -12.92
C ASN A 321 -17.26 2.43 -12.41
N MET A 322 -17.70 2.24 -11.15
CA MET A 322 -18.80 2.98 -10.54
C MET A 322 -18.38 4.02 -9.49
N LEU A 323 -17.08 4.22 -9.24
CA LEU A 323 -16.62 5.12 -8.18
C LEU A 323 -16.85 6.58 -8.55
N GLN A 324 -16.15 7.09 -9.58
CA GLN A 324 -16.38 8.42 -10.18
C GLN A 324 -15.86 8.47 -11.61
N GLU A 325 -16.62 9.14 -12.48
CA GLU A 325 -16.25 9.41 -13.86
C GLU A 325 -15.00 10.29 -13.92
N SER A 326 -14.07 9.98 -14.82
CA SER A 326 -12.88 10.79 -15.10
C SER A 326 -12.41 10.61 -16.54
N GLN A 327 -11.49 11.46 -17.02
CA GLN A 327 -10.90 11.27 -18.35
C GLN A 327 -10.12 9.95 -18.40
N ALA A 328 -10.15 9.27 -19.55
CA ALA A 328 -9.50 7.96 -19.71
C ALA A 328 -8.00 8.00 -19.32
N ILE A 329 -7.30 9.10 -19.59
CA ILE A 329 -5.89 9.28 -19.21
C ILE A 329 -5.69 9.35 -17.69
N VAL A 330 -6.63 9.96 -16.93
CA VAL A 330 -6.58 9.99 -15.47
C VAL A 330 -6.83 8.60 -14.90
N ALA A 331 -7.82 7.88 -15.45
CA ALA A 331 -8.10 6.50 -15.08
C ALA A 331 -6.88 5.59 -15.34
N TYR A 332 -6.22 5.75 -16.49
CA TYR A 332 -4.98 5.07 -16.84
C TYR A 332 -3.86 5.33 -15.82
N VAL A 333 -3.62 6.59 -15.45
CA VAL A 333 -2.58 6.93 -14.44
C VAL A 333 -2.86 6.22 -13.12
N LEU A 334 -4.10 6.23 -12.65
CA LEU A 334 -4.48 5.56 -11.39
C LEU A 334 -4.36 4.03 -11.50
N GLU A 335 -4.76 3.43 -12.63
CA GLU A 335 -4.59 1.99 -12.88
C GLU A 335 -3.11 1.58 -12.90
N LYS A 336 -2.25 2.39 -13.51
CA LYS A 336 -0.80 2.14 -13.53
C LYS A 336 -0.17 2.16 -12.14
N SER A 337 -0.66 3.00 -11.24
CA SER A 337 -0.23 3.03 -9.84
C SER A 337 -0.66 1.80 -9.04
N ARG A 338 -1.49 0.90 -9.60
CA ARG A 338 -1.88 -0.38 -8.99
C ARG A 338 -1.34 -1.59 -9.75
N SER A 339 -0.36 -1.39 -10.63
CA SER A 339 0.16 -2.44 -11.50
C SER A 339 0.69 -3.67 -10.74
N SER A 340 1.15 -3.53 -9.50
CA SER A 340 1.58 -4.65 -8.66
C SER A 340 0.45 -5.62 -8.30
N PHE A 341 -0.79 -5.13 -8.21
CA PHE A 341 -1.95 -5.94 -7.90
C PHE A 341 -2.45 -6.73 -9.12
N ARG A 342 -2.00 -6.40 -10.34
CA ARG A 342 -2.47 -6.96 -11.62
C ARG A 342 -1.69 -8.22 -12.00
N HIS A 343 -1.83 -9.28 -11.21
CA HIS A 343 -1.11 -10.53 -11.41
C HIS A 343 -1.36 -11.17 -12.78
N GLU A 344 -2.52 -10.91 -13.40
CA GLU A 344 -2.85 -11.41 -14.74
C GLU A 344 -1.79 -11.00 -15.78
N LEU A 345 -1.13 -9.87 -15.57
CA LEU A 345 -0.08 -9.34 -16.44
C LEU A 345 1.33 -9.91 -16.14
N LEU A 346 1.48 -10.67 -15.05
CA LEU A 346 2.78 -11.09 -14.52
C LEU A 346 2.95 -12.63 -14.49
N LEU A 347 1.97 -13.40 -14.95
CA LEU A 347 1.98 -14.86 -14.89
C LEU A 347 3.15 -15.52 -15.64
N GLU A 348 3.71 -14.87 -16.67
CA GLU A 348 4.94 -15.33 -17.35
C GLU A 348 6.12 -15.49 -16.37
N ASN A 349 6.15 -14.70 -15.27
CA ASN A 349 7.19 -14.76 -14.25
C ASN A 349 7.20 -16.10 -13.49
N MET A 350 6.11 -16.85 -13.51
CA MET A 350 5.99 -18.12 -12.79
C MET A 350 6.56 -19.32 -13.54
N ALA A 351 7.06 -19.13 -14.77
CA ALA A 351 7.65 -20.21 -15.55
C ALA A 351 8.76 -20.92 -14.76
N GLY A 352 8.63 -22.24 -14.55
CA GLY A 352 9.52 -23.05 -13.70
C GLY A 352 8.99 -23.38 -12.30
N ILE A 353 7.89 -22.75 -11.86
CA ILE A 353 7.30 -22.95 -10.53
C ILE A 353 6.11 -23.91 -10.62
N PRO A 354 6.08 -25.04 -9.88
CA PRO A 354 4.89 -25.87 -9.72
C PRO A 354 3.78 -25.10 -9.00
N ILE A 355 2.56 -25.13 -9.54
CA ILE A 355 1.40 -24.40 -9.00
C ILE A 355 0.22 -25.37 -8.82
N LEU A 356 -0.38 -25.36 -7.63
CA LEU A 356 -1.67 -26.01 -7.36
C LEU A 356 -2.69 -24.96 -6.90
N GLN A 357 -3.67 -24.68 -7.75
CA GLN A 357 -4.81 -23.85 -7.40
C GLN A 357 -5.91 -24.70 -6.78
N GLN A 358 -6.53 -24.21 -5.71
CA GLN A 358 -7.73 -24.81 -5.12
C GLN A 358 -8.80 -23.76 -4.83
N HIS A 359 -10.06 -24.07 -5.13
CA HIS A 359 -11.15 -23.11 -4.96
C HIS A 359 -12.48 -23.84 -4.73
N GLY A 360 -13.31 -23.36 -3.78
CA GLY A 360 -14.69 -23.82 -3.65
C GLY A 360 -15.58 -23.42 -4.85
N SER A 361 -16.40 -24.32 -5.37
CA SER A 361 -17.28 -24.01 -6.52
C SER A 361 -18.35 -22.97 -6.19
N ASP A 362 -18.72 -22.88 -4.91
CA ASP A 362 -19.81 -22.06 -4.39
C ASP A 362 -19.27 -20.91 -3.53
N ASP A 363 -18.01 -20.51 -3.76
CA ASP A 363 -17.36 -19.39 -3.08
C ASP A 363 -18.11 -18.08 -3.36
N ASP A 364 -18.71 -17.52 -2.31
CA ASP A 364 -19.56 -16.35 -2.31
C ASP A 364 -18.81 -15.06 -1.94
N ASN A 365 -17.55 -15.17 -1.50
CA ASN A 365 -16.74 -14.03 -1.05
C ASN A 365 -15.61 -13.70 -2.03
N VAL A 366 -14.96 -14.69 -2.62
CA VAL A 366 -14.05 -14.51 -3.76
C VAL A 366 -14.56 -15.41 -4.87
N PRO A 367 -15.20 -14.89 -5.92
CA PRO A 367 -15.86 -15.75 -6.90
C PRO A 367 -14.85 -16.69 -7.58
N VAL A 368 -15.23 -17.96 -7.73
CA VAL A 368 -14.40 -19.03 -8.35
C VAL A 368 -13.84 -18.66 -9.73
N TYR A 369 -14.49 -17.71 -10.42
CA TYR A 369 -13.98 -17.07 -11.64
C TYR A 369 -12.50 -16.66 -11.56
N HIS A 370 -12.02 -16.17 -10.43
CA HIS A 370 -10.62 -15.74 -10.30
C HIS A 370 -9.63 -16.89 -10.53
N SER A 371 -9.84 -18.06 -9.89
CA SER A 371 -8.96 -19.21 -10.11
C SER A 371 -9.15 -19.83 -11.50
N ARG A 372 -10.38 -19.86 -12.03
CA ARG A 372 -10.64 -20.30 -13.41
C ARG A 372 -9.88 -19.44 -14.43
N LEU A 373 -9.94 -18.12 -14.26
CA LEU A 373 -9.24 -17.16 -15.12
C LEU A 373 -7.72 -17.36 -15.05
N LEU A 374 -7.14 -17.40 -13.85
CA LEU A 374 -5.70 -17.57 -13.70
C LEU A 374 -5.21 -18.94 -14.19
N HIS A 375 -6.01 -19.99 -14.01
CA HIS A 375 -5.73 -21.31 -14.59
C HIS A 375 -5.68 -21.26 -16.12
N GLU A 376 -6.69 -20.65 -16.76
CA GLU A 376 -6.73 -20.46 -18.21
C GLU A 376 -5.55 -19.63 -18.72
N LEU A 377 -5.22 -18.53 -18.04
CA LEU A 377 -4.11 -17.66 -18.44
C LEU A 377 -2.74 -18.35 -18.28
N LEU A 378 -2.53 -19.14 -17.23
CA LEU A 378 -1.31 -19.93 -17.03
C LEU A 378 -1.13 -21.00 -18.13
N GLU A 379 -2.21 -21.62 -18.59
CA GLU A 379 -2.12 -22.54 -19.75
C GLU A 379 -1.62 -21.78 -21.00
N ARG A 380 -2.08 -20.55 -21.20
CA ARG A 380 -1.64 -19.69 -22.32
C ARG A 380 -0.18 -19.25 -22.21
N THR A 381 0.39 -19.15 -21.01
CA THR A 381 1.83 -18.90 -20.83
C THR A 381 2.69 -20.15 -21.09
N GLN A 382 2.09 -21.27 -21.49
CA GLN A 382 2.74 -22.58 -21.62
C GLN A 382 3.28 -23.14 -20.29
N TRP A 383 2.72 -22.66 -19.16
CA TRP A 383 3.09 -23.12 -17.83
C TRP A 383 1.84 -23.37 -16.98
N PRO A 384 1.08 -24.44 -17.28
CA PRO A 384 -0.22 -24.69 -16.65
C PRO A 384 -0.07 -25.00 -15.16
N SER A 385 -1.09 -24.63 -14.39
CA SER A 385 -1.25 -25.04 -12.99
C SER A 385 -2.05 -26.34 -12.89
N LYS A 386 -1.84 -27.11 -11.82
CA LYS A 386 -2.86 -28.07 -11.35
C LYS A 386 -4.04 -27.26 -10.79
N TYR A 387 -5.28 -27.65 -11.05
CA TYR A 387 -6.47 -26.93 -10.59
C TYR A 387 -7.53 -27.87 -10.00
N ASN A 388 -7.86 -27.62 -8.74
CA ASN A 388 -8.83 -28.40 -7.97
C ASN A 388 -10.00 -27.50 -7.57
N GLU A 389 -11.10 -27.61 -8.30
CA GLU A 389 -12.37 -27.00 -7.91
C GLU A 389 -13.13 -27.97 -6.99
N LEU A 390 -13.50 -27.51 -5.79
CA LEU A 390 -14.14 -28.32 -4.76
C LEU A 390 -15.68 -28.16 -4.83
N PRO A 391 -16.44 -29.17 -5.30
CA PRO A 391 -17.88 -29.03 -5.51
C PRO A 391 -18.63 -28.78 -4.20
N GLY A 392 -19.52 -27.78 -4.21
CA GLY A 392 -20.39 -27.43 -3.09
C GLY A 392 -19.67 -26.79 -1.89
N LYS A 393 -18.37 -26.48 -2.01
CA LYS A 393 -17.61 -25.79 -0.96
C LYS A 393 -17.71 -24.28 -1.16
N ASN A 394 -17.96 -23.57 -0.05
CA ASN A 394 -18.01 -22.11 0.02
C ASN A 394 -16.59 -21.53 0.19
N HIS A 395 -16.51 -20.24 0.50
CA HIS A 395 -15.23 -19.54 0.72
C HIS A 395 -14.37 -20.16 1.82
N TRP A 396 -14.98 -20.55 2.94
CA TRP A 396 -14.28 -21.09 4.10
C TRP A 396 -14.87 -22.42 4.56
N PHE A 397 -13.99 -23.35 4.95
CA PHE A 397 -14.33 -24.59 5.63
C PHE A 397 -13.11 -25.12 6.40
N ASP A 398 -13.35 -25.97 7.40
CA ASP A 398 -12.28 -26.56 8.21
C ASP A 398 -11.36 -27.43 7.33
N GLY A 399 -10.05 -27.19 7.42
CA GLY A 399 -9.05 -27.88 6.60
C GLY A 399 -8.90 -27.33 5.17
N VAL A 400 -9.36 -26.11 4.88
CA VAL A 400 -9.25 -25.49 3.54
C VAL A 400 -7.81 -25.43 2.99
N LEU A 401 -6.79 -25.39 3.85
CA LEU A 401 -5.37 -25.42 3.48
C LEU A 401 -4.70 -26.80 3.60
N THR A 402 -5.44 -27.82 4.04
CA THR A 402 -4.93 -29.16 4.35
C THR A 402 -5.78 -30.28 3.71
N THR A 403 -6.41 -29.97 2.57
CA THR A 403 -7.06 -31.00 1.73
C THR A 403 -6.03 -32.03 1.27
N THR A 404 -6.50 -33.25 0.96
CA THR A 404 -5.63 -34.34 0.53
C THR A 404 -4.70 -33.95 -0.62
N ASP A 405 -5.23 -33.25 -1.64
CA ASP A 405 -4.43 -32.81 -2.79
C ASP A 405 -3.37 -31.76 -2.43
N LEU A 406 -3.67 -30.86 -1.47
CA LEU A 406 -2.69 -29.89 -0.98
C LEU A 406 -1.58 -30.59 -0.19
N LEU A 407 -1.93 -31.54 0.68
CA LEU A 407 -0.96 -32.32 1.45
C LEU A 407 -0.06 -33.16 0.54
N GLU A 408 -0.62 -33.75 -0.52
CA GLU A 408 0.17 -34.46 -1.54
C GLU A 408 1.11 -33.49 -2.26
N PHE A 409 0.61 -32.33 -2.71
CA PHE A 409 1.42 -31.30 -3.36
C PHE A 409 2.56 -30.78 -2.48
N TYR A 410 2.32 -30.54 -1.20
CA TYR A 410 3.37 -30.14 -0.26
C TYR A 410 4.43 -31.24 -0.16
N ASN A 411 4.03 -32.50 0.04
CA ASN A 411 4.96 -33.63 0.12
C ASN A 411 5.79 -33.80 -1.16
N GLU A 412 5.19 -33.68 -2.35
CA GLU A 412 5.89 -33.73 -3.64
C GLU A 412 6.97 -32.65 -3.77
N ASN A 413 6.78 -31.49 -3.13
CA ASN A 413 7.64 -30.33 -3.27
C ASN A 413 8.62 -30.10 -2.10
N THR A 414 8.59 -30.93 -1.06
CA THR A 414 9.56 -30.86 0.06
C THR A 414 10.93 -31.55 -0.16
N PRO A 415 11.14 -32.51 -1.07
CA PRO A 415 12.44 -33.17 -1.21
C PRO A 415 13.60 -32.19 -1.42
N LEU A 416 14.76 -32.50 -0.80
CA LEU A 416 15.96 -31.65 -0.81
C LEU A 416 16.62 -31.53 -2.20
N SER A 417 16.31 -32.42 -3.14
CA SER A 417 16.84 -32.35 -4.51
C SER A 417 16.39 -31.05 -5.18
N ARG A 418 17.36 -30.24 -5.62
CA ARG A 418 17.13 -28.98 -6.34
C ARG A 418 17.36 -29.19 -7.84
N PRO A 419 16.35 -29.60 -8.63
CA PRO A 419 16.50 -29.59 -10.08
C PRO A 419 16.71 -28.16 -10.58
N ASP A 420 17.37 -27.99 -11.72
CA ASP A 420 17.33 -26.71 -12.45
C ASP A 420 15.88 -26.45 -12.85
N ARG A 421 15.29 -25.42 -12.26
CA ARG A 421 13.88 -25.05 -12.47
C ARG A 421 13.72 -23.88 -13.44
N VAL A 422 14.82 -23.26 -13.86
CA VAL A 422 14.75 -22.16 -14.82
C VAL A 422 14.52 -22.78 -16.20
N PRO A 423 13.40 -22.50 -16.89
CA PRO A 423 13.14 -23.12 -18.19
C PRO A 423 14.19 -22.71 -19.24
N GLN A 424 14.35 -23.50 -20.30
CA GLN A 424 15.25 -23.15 -21.40
C GLN A 424 14.80 -21.87 -22.12
N ILE A 425 13.48 -21.66 -22.23
CA ILE A 425 12.86 -20.47 -22.79
C ILE A 425 11.88 -19.96 -21.74
N PHE A 426 12.03 -18.71 -21.33
CA PHE A 426 11.09 -18.06 -20.42
C PHE A 426 11.04 -16.56 -20.67
N THR A 427 9.99 -15.94 -20.16
CA THR A 427 9.84 -14.49 -20.16
C THR A 427 9.84 -13.97 -18.72
N MET A 428 10.38 -12.78 -18.54
CA MET A 428 10.22 -11.97 -17.33
C MET A 428 9.50 -10.68 -17.69
N VAL A 429 8.42 -10.36 -16.98
CA VAL A 429 7.67 -9.11 -17.04
C VAL A 429 7.96 -8.32 -15.77
N ILE A 430 8.34 -7.05 -15.93
CA ILE A 430 8.75 -6.18 -14.83
C ILE A 430 7.68 -5.10 -14.66
N PRO A 431 6.92 -5.10 -13.54
CA PRO A 431 5.92 -4.07 -13.29
C PRO A 431 6.58 -2.71 -13.06
N SER A 432 5.88 -1.63 -13.42
CA SER A 432 6.35 -0.25 -13.19
C SER A 432 6.51 0.10 -11.71
N SER A 433 5.86 -0.66 -10.82
CA SER A 433 5.95 -0.49 -9.37
C SER A 433 7.34 -0.73 -8.77
N GLY A 434 8.28 -1.31 -9.52
CA GLY A 434 9.62 -1.63 -9.02
C GLY A 434 9.68 -2.81 -8.03
N ASN A 435 8.53 -3.36 -7.62
CA ASN A 435 8.49 -4.63 -6.87
C ASN A 435 8.82 -5.76 -7.84
N MET A 436 10.09 -6.15 -7.94
CA MET A 436 10.49 -7.32 -8.71
C MET A 436 11.89 -7.73 -8.27
N ALA A 437 12.04 -8.94 -7.71
CA ALA A 437 13.34 -9.55 -7.52
C ALA A 437 13.80 -10.26 -8.79
N SER A 438 14.89 -11.01 -8.70
CA SER A 438 15.42 -11.69 -9.88
C SER A 438 14.53 -12.84 -10.37
N LYS A 439 14.64 -13.14 -11.67
CA LYS A 439 14.16 -14.38 -12.27
C LYS A 439 15.29 -15.01 -13.07
N GLY A 440 15.70 -16.22 -12.72
CA GLY A 440 16.91 -16.82 -13.29
C GLY A 440 18.14 -15.95 -13.05
N GLY A 441 18.13 -15.12 -12.00
CA GLY A 441 19.26 -14.28 -11.61
C GLY A 441 19.38 -12.99 -12.42
N ILE A 442 18.47 -12.73 -13.36
CA ILE A 442 18.36 -11.41 -14.00
C ILE A 442 17.62 -10.49 -13.04
N TYR A 443 18.26 -9.39 -12.64
CA TYR A 443 17.65 -8.35 -11.81
C TYR A 443 17.59 -7.03 -12.60
N VAL A 444 16.39 -6.48 -12.79
CA VAL A 444 16.20 -5.23 -13.56
C VAL A 444 16.24 -4.04 -12.61
N ASP A 445 17.25 -3.19 -12.78
CA ASP A 445 17.46 -2.01 -11.94
C ASP A 445 16.60 -0.82 -12.37
N GLN A 446 16.40 -0.61 -13.68
CA GLN A 446 15.67 0.54 -14.21
C GLN A 446 14.94 0.21 -15.52
N LEU A 447 13.68 0.64 -15.63
CA LEU A 447 12.93 0.71 -16.88
C LEU A 447 13.28 1.99 -17.65
N GLN A 448 12.99 2.04 -18.95
CA GLN A 448 13.14 3.28 -19.73
C GLN A 448 12.00 4.27 -19.42
N SER A 449 10.78 3.78 -19.25
CA SER A 449 9.62 4.55 -18.80
C SER A 449 8.78 3.74 -17.78
N PRO A 450 8.18 4.39 -16.77
CA PRO A 450 7.24 3.75 -15.86
C PRO A 450 5.85 3.51 -16.48
N ASP A 451 5.57 4.03 -17.68
CA ASP A 451 4.24 3.99 -18.31
C ASP A 451 3.84 2.57 -18.73
N VAL A 452 4.82 1.74 -19.09
CA VAL A 452 4.60 0.37 -19.59
C VAL A 452 5.47 -0.61 -18.81
N ASN A 453 5.01 -1.86 -18.69
CA ASN A 453 5.82 -2.88 -18.03
C ASN A 453 7.08 -3.17 -18.87
N GLY A 454 8.18 -3.48 -18.21
CA GLY A 454 9.36 -4.04 -18.85
C GLY A 454 9.13 -5.50 -19.26
N ARG A 455 9.83 -5.97 -20.29
CA ARG A 455 9.78 -7.38 -20.70
C ARG A 455 11.14 -7.85 -21.18
N ILE A 456 11.54 -9.05 -20.75
CA ILE A 456 12.76 -9.74 -21.18
C ILE A 456 12.38 -11.17 -21.57
N GLU A 457 12.51 -11.51 -22.85
CA GLU A 457 12.47 -12.90 -23.31
C GLU A 457 13.88 -13.48 -23.24
N VAL A 458 14.02 -14.66 -22.64
CA VAL A 458 15.30 -15.33 -22.40
C VAL A 458 15.32 -16.67 -23.10
N ILE A 459 16.38 -16.94 -23.87
CA ILE A 459 16.67 -18.24 -24.48
C ILE A 459 18.04 -18.69 -23.97
N ARG A 460 18.07 -19.82 -23.25
CA ARG A 460 19.28 -20.43 -22.69
C ARG A 460 19.87 -21.47 -23.66
N ASP A 461 21.12 -21.30 -24.06
CA ASP A 461 21.92 -22.33 -24.70
C ASP A 461 22.77 -23.04 -23.64
N LEU A 462 22.27 -24.18 -23.17
CA LEU A 462 22.92 -24.97 -22.13
C LEU A 462 24.23 -25.61 -22.59
N LYS A 463 24.46 -25.75 -23.91
CA LYS A 463 25.69 -26.36 -24.44
C LYS A 463 26.85 -25.36 -24.42
N ASN A 464 26.58 -24.12 -24.82
CA ASN A 464 27.57 -23.06 -24.90
C ASN A 464 27.57 -22.13 -23.67
N ASN A 465 26.68 -22.40 -22.71
CA ASN A 465 26.41 -21.57 -21.54
C ASN A 465 26.18 -20.08 -21.86
N SER A 466 25.48 -19.83 -22.97
CA SER A 466 25.15 -18.48 -23.44
C SER A 466 23.66 -18.22 -23.38
N TRP A 467 23.25 -17.01 -22.99
CA TRP A 467 21.85 -16.62 -22.95
C TRP A 467 21.58 -15.51 -23.95
N SER A 468 20.52 -15.64 -24.75
CA SER A 468 20.04 -14.58 -25.63
C SER A 468 18.81 -13.91 -25.01
N LEU A 469 18.88 -12.59 -24.86
CA LEU A 469 17.84 -11.78 -24.26
C LEU A 469 17.25 -10.83 -25.31
N ARG A 470 15.92 -10.77 -25.41
CA ARG A 470 15.20 -9.74 -26.17
C ARG A 470 14.44 -8.85 -25.21
N THR A 471 14.65 -7.55 -25.30
CA THR A 471 14.19 -6.59 -24.30
C THR A 471 13.18 -5.59 -24.84
N GLN A 472 12.19 -5.24 -24.01
CA GLN A 472 11.29 -4.10 -24.21
C GLN A 472 11.25 -3.26 -22.93
N ASN A 473 11.38 -1.94 -23.09
CA ASN A 473 11.33 -0.96 -22.00
C ASN A 473 12.36 -1.19 -20.86
N ILE A 474 13.51 -1.80 -21.16
CA ILE A 474 14.59 -2.02 -20.18
C ILE A 474 15.69 -0.99 -20.39
N HIS A 475 16.03 -0.25 -19.34
CA HIS A 475 17.18 0.67 -19.37
C HIS A 475 18.43 0.03 -18.77
N ARG A 476 18.29 -0.63 -17.61
CA ARG A 476 19.42 -1.19 -16.86
C ARG A 476 19.04 -2.48 -16.14
N PHE A 477 19.93 -3.45 -16.18
CA PHE A 477 19.84 -4.69 -15.38
C PHE A 477 21.23 -5.23 -15.06
N HIS A 478 21.30 -6.13 -14.09
CA HIS A 478 22.49 -6.91 -13.76
C HIS A 478 22.13 -8.38 -13.51
N LEU A 479 23.16 -9.22 -13.33
CA LEU A 479 22.99 -10.60 -12.90
C LEU A 479 23.30 -10.71 -11.41
N THR A 480 22.45 -11.38 -10.63
CA THR A 480 22.70 -11.63 -9.20
C THR A 480 23.23 -13.04 -8.94
N ASN A 481 24.15 -13.13 -7.97
CA ASN A 481 24.68 -14.38 -7.43
C ASN A 481 23.79 -15.02 -6.35
N GLU A 482 22.66 -14.40 -5.99
CA GLU A 482 21.70 -14.92 -4.99
C GLU A 482 20.91 -16.15 -5.46
N LEU A 483 21.34 -16.76 -6.57
CA LEU A 483 20.65 -17.84 -7.24
C LEU A 483 21.18 -19.22 -6.81
N TYR A 484 20.30 -20.03 -6.23
CA TYR A 484 20.60 -21.43 -5.88
C TYR A 484 20.03 -22.45 -6.87
N VAL A 485 19.37 -21.98 -7.95
CA VAL A 485 18.40 -22.78 -8.73
C VAL A 485 18.85 -23.08 -10.16
N ALA A 486 19.90 -22.44 -10.69
CA ALA A 486 20.39 -22.66 -12.05
C ALA A 486 21.84 -22.21 -12.26
N SER A 487 22.49 -22.71 -13.31
CA SER A 487 23.78 -22.20 -13.78
C SER A 487 23.59 -20.90 -14.57
N LEU A 488 24.27 -19.85 -14.13
CA LEU A 488 24.28 -18.53 -14.79
C LEU A 488 25.16 -18.54 -16.05
N PRO A 489 24.86 -17.67 -17.04
CA PRO A 489 25.59 -17.65 -18.32
C PRO A 489 27.03 -17.19 -18.15
N THR A 490 27.90 -17.62 -19.07
CA THR A 490 29.23 -17.04 -19.32
C THR A 490 29.22 -16.02 -20.45
N CYS A 491 28.13 -15.96 -21.23
CA CYS A 491 27.96 -15.04 -22.34
C CYS A 491 26.51 -14.57 -22.47
N LEU A 492 26.29 -13.28 -22.68
CA LEU A 492 24.98 -12.67 -22.96
C LEU A 492 24.93 -12.13 -24.38
N VAL A 493 23.85 -12.40 -25.10
CA VAL A 493 23.53 -11.82 -26.41
C VAL A 493 22.26 -10.97 -26.27
N LEU A 494 22.41 -9.65 -26.28
CA LEU A 494 21.33 -8.69 -26.07
C LEU A 494 20.77 -8.15 -27.39
N ASP A 495 19.45 -8.28 -27.55
CA ASP A 495 18.65 -7.86 -28.70
C ASP A 495 19.21 -8.36 -30.05
N GLY A 496 19.88 -9.53 -30.04
CA GLY A 496 20.46 -10.18 -31.21
C GLY A 496 21.65 -9.44 -31.85
N LYS A 497 22.12 -8.32 -31.26
CA LYS A 497 23.13 -7.45 -31.87
C LYS A 497 24.38 -7.29 -31.02
N HIS A 498 24.27 -7.38 -29.71
CA HIS A 498 25.37 -7.07 -28.79
C HIS A 498 25.72 -8.31 -27.97
N THR A 499 27.01 -8.64 -27.92
CA THR A 499 27.52 -9.81 -27.18
C THR A 499 28.45 -9.35 -26.07
N PHE A 500 28.25 -9.88 -24.86
CA PHE A 500 29.05 -9.55 -23.69
C PHE A 500 29.49 -10.83 -22.96
N LEU A 501 30.77 -10.88 -22.58
CA LEU A 501 31.25 -11.91 -21.66
C LEU A 501 30.78 -11.60 -20.24
N VAL A 502 30.34 -12.63 -19.53
CA VAL A 502 29.91 -12.53 -18.14
C VAL A 502 31.04 -13.04 -17.25
N ASP A 503 31.51 -12.18 -16.36
CA ASP A 503 32.45 -12.55 -15.31
C ASP A 503 31.67 -13.05 -14.08
N PRO A 504 31.82 -14.33 -13.67
CA PRO A 504 31.14 -14.89 -12.52
C PRO A 504 31.39 -14.15 -11.19
N ASP A 505 32.57 -13.57 -11.04
CA ASP A 505 32.99 -12.94 -9.79
C ASP A 505 32.48 -11.49 -9.68
N GLN A 506 31.95 -10.93 -10.78
CA GLN A 506 31.56 -9.52 -10.88
C GLN A 506 30.10 -9.31 -11.30
N ARG A 507 29.27 -10.34 -11.19
CA ARG A 507 27.86 -10.29 -11.64
C ARG A 507 27.06 -9.19 -10.93
N ASN A 508 27.16 -9.13 -9.60
CA ASN A 508 26.45 -8.13 -8.77
C ASN A 508 26.93 -6.68 -9.00
N THR A 509 28.06 -6.48 -9.68
CA THR A 509 28.70 -5.17 -9.90
C THR A 509 28.86 -4.83 -11.37
N THR A 510 28.30 -5.63 -12.28
CA THR A 510 28.32 -5.39 -13.73
C THR A 510 26.90 -5.10 -14.22
N TRP A 511 26.67 -3.86 -14.64
CA TRP A 511 25.40 -3.41 -15.20
C TRP A 511 25.45 -3.39 -16.73
N TYR A 512 24.37 -3.85 -17.35
CA TYR A 512 24.12 -3.74 -18.78
C TYR A 512 23.14 -2.58 -18.99
N LEU A 513 23.52 -1.62 -19.82
CA LEU A 513 22.78 -0.36 -20.00
C LEU A 513 22.38 -0.17 -21.46
N LYS A 514 21.11 0.17 -21.69
CA LYS A 514 20.56 0.53 -22.99
C LYS A 514 20.38 2.04 -23.08
N ASP A 515 21.04 2.65 -24.06
CA ASP A 515 20.85 4.07 -24.36
C ASP A 515 19.55 4.32 -25.15
N ILE A 516 19.25 5.60 -25.38
CA ILE A 516 18.05 6.04 -26.12
C ILE A 516 18.06 5.61 -27.59
N GLN A 517 19.24 5.35 -28.17
CA GLN A 517 19.39 4.81 -29.53
C GLN A 517 19.26 3.28 -29.57
N GLY A 518 19.10 2.62 -28.42
CA GLY A 518 18.94 1.18 -28.29
C GLY A 518 20.25 0.38 -28.34
N ARG A 519 21.41 1.03 -28.17
CA ARG A 519 22.72 0.37 -28.06
C ARG A 519 22.98 -0.06 -26.62
N TRP A 520 23.49 -1.28 -26.48
CA TRP A 520 23.89 -1.83 -25.18
C TRP A 520 25.35 -1.54 -24.87
N THR A 521 25.62 -1.19 -23.63
CA THR A 521 26.95 -0.98 -23.06
C THR A 521 27.05 -1.64 -21.69
N VAL A 522 28.28 -1.76 -21.18
CA VAL A 522 28.55 -2.32 -19.84
C VAL A 522 29.19 -1.25 -18.99
N SER A 523 28.75 -1.13 -17.74
CA SER A 523 29.38 -0.31 -16.71
C SER A 523 29.59 -1.11 -15.44
N ARG A 524 30.66 -0.77 -14.71
CA ARG A 524 30.94 -1.28 -13.35
C ARG A 524 30.97 -0.16 -12.31
N GLU A 525 30.72 1.07 -12.75
CA GLU A 525 30.74 2.23 -11.88
C GLU A 525 29.36 2.39 -11.22
N PRO A 526 29.28 2.42 -9.87
CA PRO A 526 28.01 2.61 -9.16
C PRO A 526 27.57 4.08 -9.12
N THR A 527 28.27 5.00 -9.79
CA THR A 527 28.07 6.46 -9.73
C THR A 527 26.69 6.94 -10.18
N TRP A 528 25.95 6.09 -10.88
CA TRP A 528 24.56 6.34 -11.25
C TRP A 528 23.59 6.26 -10.07
N LYS A 529 23.98 5.60 -8.98
CA LYS A 529 23.21 5.54 -7.72
C LYS A 529 23.38 6.86 -6.97
N CYS A 530 22.73 7.89 -7.48
CA CYS A 530 22.84 9.25 -6.97
C CYS A 530 21.48 9.96 -7.04
N LEU A 531 21.38 11.14 -6.42
CA LEU A 531 20.15 11.90 -6.28
C LEU A 531 19.41 12.20 -7.60
N THR A 532 20.11 12.23 -8.74
CA THR A 532 19.52 12.58 -10.04
C THR A 532 18.94 11.38 -10.80
N GLN A 533 19.16 10.15 -10.33
CA GLN A 533 18.53 8.96 -10.90
C GLN A 533 17.73 8.22 -9.84
N ARG A 534 16.65 7.58 -10.26
CA ARG A 534 15.79 6.78 -9.40
C ARG A 534 16.29 5.35 -9.33
N TYR A 535 16.47 4.80 -8.12
CA TYR A 535 17.00 3.45 -7.94
C TYR A 535 16.56 2.79 -6.63
N GLY A 536 16.69 1.46 -6.58
CA GLY A 536 16.44 0.67 -5.38
C GLY A 536 15.05 0.90 -4.81
N ARG A 537 14.96 1.17 -3.51
CA ARG A 537 13.69 1.37 -2.79
C ARG A 537 12.88 2.59 -3.24
N GLN A 538 13.46 3.48 -4.04
CA GLN A 538 12.76 4.64 -4.59
C GLN A 538 11.78 4.29 -5.70
N LEU A 539 11.93 3.14 -6.36
CA LEU A 539 11.10 2.72 -7.49
C LEU A 539 9.66 2.43 -7.03
N GLY A 540 8.64 2.82 -7.78
CA GLY A 540 7.24 2.55 -7.44
C GLY A 540 6.35 3.77 -7.55
N ALA A 541 5.09 3.68 -7.09
CA ALA A 541 4.23 4.85 -7.02
C ALA A 541 4.42 5.55 -5.67
N MET A 542 3.44 6.34 -5.22
CA MET A 542 3.53 7.02 -3.92
C MET A 542 3.70 6.05 -2.75
N ASP A 543 3.26 4.80 -2.90
CA ASP A 543 3.44 3.71 -1.92
C ASP A 543 4.90 3.31 -1.68
N ALA A 544 5.83 3.66 -2.58
CA ALA A 544 7.27 3.46 -2.37
C ALA A 544 7.77 4.18 -1.10
N ILE A 545 7.06 5.19 -0.60
CA ILE A 545 7.35 5.84 0.69
C ILE A 545 7.36 4.83 1.86
N LEU A 546 6.61 3.74 1.74
CA LEU A 546 6.55 2.68 2.75
C LEU A 546 7.84 1.83 2.75
N ARG A 547 8.69 1.86 1.72
CA ARG A 547 9.93 1.05 1.65
C ARG A 547 11.07 1.66 2.48
N THR A 548 10.75 2.04 3.70
CA THR A 548 11.66 2.69 4.63
C THR A 548 12.42 1.67 5.49
N GLU A 549 13.64 1.99 5.91
CA GLU A 549 14.47 1.13 6.78
C GLU A 549 14.51 1.61 8.23
N GLY A 550 13.84 2.73 8.53
CA GLY A 550 13.77 3.31 9.87
C GLY A 550 12.48 4.09 10.08
N SER A 551 12.32 4.71 11.25
CA SER A 551 11.11 5.47 11.60
C SER A 551 10.87 6.65 10.65
N PHE A 552 9.62 6.90 10.27
CA PHE A 552 9.28 8.08 9.46
C PHE A 552 9.66 9.38 10.16
N LYS A 553 10.14 10.35 9.40
CA LYS A 553 10.31 11.72 9.86
C LYS A 553 9.20 12.58 9.28
N ILE A 554 8.47 13.31 10.10
CA ILE A 554 7.39 14.19 9.65
C ILE A 554 7.80 15.64 9.97
N GLY A 555 8.23 16.36 8.94
CA GLY A 555 8.66 17.76 9.01
C GLY A 555 7.47 18.72 8.90
N ILE A 556 7.42 19.69 9.81
CA ILE A 556 6.40 20.75 9.86
C ILE A 556 7.04 22.04 9.36
N CYS A 557 6.81 22.41 8.10
CA CYS A 557 7.47 23.56 7.48
C CYS A 557 6.73 24.88 7.78
N SER A 558 5.42 24.83 8.06
CA SER A 558 4.60 26.02 8.31
C SER A 558 4.03 26.06 9.72
N ARG A 559 3.80 27.27 10.23
CA ARG A 559 3.13 27.47 11.53
C ARG A 559 1.67 27.04 11.48
N GLY A 560 1.17 26.45 12.57
CA GLY A 560 -0.25 26.14 12.75
C GLY A 560 -0.73 24.81 12.14
N ILE A 561 0.14 24.04 11.49
CA ILE A 561 -0.24 22.76 10.86
C ILE A 561 0.10 21.52 11.71
N TYR A 562 0.67 21.70 12.91
CA TYR A 562 1.01 20.61 13.84
C TYR A 562 -0.13 19.58 14.04
N PRO A 563 -1.42 19.98 14.18
CA PRO A 563 -2.51 19.01 14.33
C PRO A 563 -2.65 18.06 13.13
N ILE A 564 -2.38 18.52 11.91
CA ILE A 564 -2.43 17.69 10.70
C ILE A 564 -1.25 16.72 10.69
N ALA A 565 -0.05 17.18 11.05
CA ALA A 565 1.14 16.34 11.16
C ALA A 565 0.97 15.22 12.20
N LEU A 566 0.44 15.57 13.38
CA LEU A 566 0.11 14.59 14.43
C LEU A 566 -0.95 13.58 13.97
N GLN A 567 -1.93 14.04 13.19
CA GLN A 567 -2.94 13.14 12.61
C GLN A 567 -2.34 12.17 11.58
N ILE A 568 -1.43 12.63 10.72
CA ILE A 568 -0.70 11.76 9.79
C ILE A 568 0.14 10.72 10.57
N SER A 569 0.89 11.15 11.59
CA SER A 569 1.66 10.27 12.48
C SER A 569 0.77 9.19 13.10
N ARG A 570 -0.36 9.59 13.69
CA ARG A 570 -1.37 8.66 14.25
C ARG A 570 -1.88 7.69 13.19
N ASN A 571 -2.15 8.15 11.97
CA ASN A 571 -2.72 7.31 10.92
C ASN A 571 -1.71 6.29 10.39
N ILE A 572 -0.44 6.68 10.23
CA ILE A 572 0.65 5.78 9.88
C ILE A 572 0.78 4.67 10.95
N HIS A 573 0.73 5.02 12.25
CA HIS A 573 0.68 4.01 13.32
C HIS A 573 -0.59 3.16 13.27
N GLN A 574 -1.75 3.76 13.00
CA GLN A 574 -3.03 3.03 12.95
C GLN A 574 -3.00 1.91 11.90
N TYR A 575 -2.58 2.22 10.67
CA TYR A 575 -2.68 1.29 9.55
C TYR A 575 -1.47 0.39 9.38
N PHE A 576 -0.30 0.81 9.86
CA PHE A 576 0.96 0.13 9.64
C PHE A 576 1.73 -0.20 10.94
N ALA A 577 1.23 0.16 12.13
CA ALA A 577 1.98 0.01 13.39
C ALA A 577 3.39 0.63 13.35
N SER A 578 3.50 1.71 12.58
CA SER A 578 4.76 2.35 12.23
C SER A 578 5.14 3.48 13.17
N ASP A 579 6.42 3.48 13.56
CA ASP A 579 7.03 4.58 14.30
C ASP A 579 7.24 5.81 13.42
N SER A 580 6.97 6.99 14.00
CA SER A 580 7.22 8.28 13.35
C SER A 580 7.67 9.35 14.36
N GLN A 581 8.48 10.30 13.89
CA GLN A 581 9.01 11.41 14.67
C GLN A 581 8.60 12.73 14.04
N LEU A 582 8.02 13.64 14.83
CA LEU A 582 7.63 14.97 14.39
C LEU A 582 8.78 15.97 14.61
N SER A 583 9.09 16.78 13.60
CA SER A 583 10.04 17.89 13.68
C SER A 583 9.35 19.21 13.40
N ASN A 584 9.64 20.24 14.20
CA ASN A 584 9.06 21.58 14.06
C ASN A 584 9.67 22.42 12.91
N GLN A 585 10.67 21.89 12.21
CA GLN A 585 11.28 22.52 11.03
C GLN A 585 11.63 21.47 9.97
N CYS A 586 11.45 21.82 8.70
CA CYS A 586 11.84 20.98 7.56
C CYS A 586 13.33 21.10 7.21
N ASP A 587 14.00 22.16 7.69
CA ASP A 587 15.43 22.42 7.46
C ASP A 587 16.36 21.81 8.52
N ASP A 588 15.83 21.14 9.56
CA ASP A 588 16.64 20.47 10.58
C ASP A 588 17.23 19.16 10.00
N THR A 589 18.20 19.31 9.09
CA THR A 589 19.28 18.34 8.98
C THR A 589 20.03 18.31 10.31
N ILE A 590 19.75 17.27 11.09
CA ILE A 590 20.62 16.69 12.13
C ILE A 590 20.69 17.49 13.44
N ALA A 591 19.79 17.15 14.37
CA ALA A 591 20.22 16.95 15.75
C ALA A 591 20.40 15.43 15.97
N PRO A 592 21.55 14.96 16.50
CA PRO A 592 21.74 13.55 16.81
C PRO A 592 20.90 13.21 18.04
N VAL A 593 19.67 12.74 17.84
CA VAL A 593 18.93 12.06 18.90
C VAL A 593 19.57 10.69 19.07
N LEU A 594 20.37 10.57 20.13
CA LEU A 594 20.97 9.35 20.71
C LEU A 594 21.77 8.46 19.74
N GLU A 595 23.04 8.18 20.09
CA GLU A 595 23.88 7.17 19.43
C GLU A 595 23.19 5.80 19.29
N SER A 596 22.18 5.49 20.11
CA SER A 596 21.40 4.25 20.03
C SER A 596 20.45 4.15 18.82
N ILE A 597 20.11 5.25 18.13
CA ILE A 597 19.26 5.22 16.92
C ILE A 597 20.10 5.05 15.63
N ARG A 598 21.43 5.27 15.69
CA ARG A 598 22.30 5.06 14.52
C ARG A 598 22.33 3.61 14.02
N GLU A 599 21.92 2.65 14.86
CA GLU A 599 21.76 1.25 14.47
C GLU A 599 20.48 0.97 13.66
N MET A 600 19.49 1.87 13.63
CA MET A 600 18.14 1.63 13.05
C MET A 600 17.92 2.19 11.63
N GLY A 601 18.97 2.55 10.88
CA GLY A 601 18.83 3.07 9.51
C GLY A 601 18.16 4.46 9.42
N MET A 602 18.23 5.10 8.25
CA MET A 602 17.54 6.38 8.01
C MET A 602 16.14 6.11 7.44
N GLY A 603 15.11 6.61 8.13
CA GLY A 603 13.73 6.53 7.65
C GLY A 603 13.38 7.56 6.57
N ASN A 604 12.29 7.30 5.86
CA ASN A 604 11.74 8.19 4.83
C ASN A 604 11.09 9.42 5.48
N THR A 605 11.02 10.52 4.73
CA THR A 605 10.55 11.82 5.24
C THR A 605 9.19 12.19 4.65
N LEU A 606 8.32 12.81 5.44
CA LEU A 606 7.11 13.49 5.00
C LEU A 606 7.25 14.97 5.33
N SER A 607 7.14 15.85 4.33
CA SER A 607 7.27 17.29 4.52
C SER A 607 5.92 17.97 4.32
N LEU A 608 5.42 18.62 5.38
CA LEU A 608 4.14 19.32 5.36
C LEU A 608 4.35 20.82 5.27
N ALA A 609 3.76 21.47 4.28
CA ALA A 609 3.90 22.90 4.08
C ALA A 609 2.62 23.54 3.51
N ILE A 610 2.46 24.84 3.77
CA ILE A 610 1.48 25.67 3.07
C ILE A 610 2.16 26.83 2.33
N GLY A 611 1.53 27.27 1.23
CA GLY A 611 1.97 28.42 0.47
C GLY A 611 3.41 28.24 -0.05
N SER A 612 4.30 29.17 0.31
CA SER A 612 5.70 29.19 -0.14
C SER A 612 6.69 28.69 0.92
N ASP A 613 6.23 28.08 2.00
CA ASP A 613 7.09 27.61 3.10
C ASP A 613 7.77 26.26 2.81
N LEU A 614 7.47 25.62 1.67
CA LEU A 614 8.07 24.35 1.29
C LEU A 614 9.53 24.55 0.87
N PRO A 615 10.51 23.85 1.49
CA PRO A 615 11.90 23.93 1.06
C PRO A 615 12.10 23.44 -0.39
N PRO A 616 13.13 23.95 -1.09
CA PRO A 616 13.47 23.49 -2.42
C PRO A 616 13.91 22.02 -2.40
N SER A 617 13.72 21.32 -3.51
CA SER A 617 14.19 19.94 -3.67
C SER A 617 15.73 19.89 -3.59
N GLN A 618 16.27 18.83 -2.98
CA GLN A 618 17.71 18.56 -3.04
C GLN A 618 18.16 18.26 -4.48
N HIS A 619 17.25 17.76 -5.33
CA HIS A 619 17.50 17.60 -6.76
C HIS A 619 17.26 18.92 -7.50
N THR A 620 18.34 19.58 -7.92
CA THR A 620 18.33 20.92 -8.57
C THR A 620 17.61 21.00 -9.92
N GLY A 621 17.23 19.87 -10.52
CA GLY A 621 16.45 19.78 -11.77
C GLY A 621 15.07 19.12 -11.59
N TYR A 622 14.56 19.06 -10.37
CA TYR A 622 13.29 18.39 -10.08
C TYR A 622 12.10 19.11 -10.76
N PRO A 623 11.20 18.38 -11.45
CA PRO A 623 10.24 18.98 -12.38
C PRO A 623 9.02 19.65 -11.71
N ILE A 624 8.79 19.46 -10.41
CA ILE A 624 7.66 20.05 -9.68
C ILE A 624 8.20 21.11 -8.71
N GLN A 625 7.88 22.37 -8.98
CA GLN A 625 8.33 23.51 -8.19
C GLN A 625 7.12 24.27 -7.64
N ILE A 626 7.24 24.77 -6.42
CA ILE A 626 6.24 25.61 -5.78
C ILE A 626 6.95 26.90 -5.40
N ASP A 627 6.65 27.98 -6.12
CA ASP A 627 7.29 29.28 -5.91
C ASP A 627 6.34 30.42 -6.30
N GLN A 628 6.48 31.58 -5.66
CA GLN A 628 5.80 32.83 -6.02
C GLN A 628 4.27 32.70 -6.24
N GLY A 629 3.58 31.92 -5.39
CA GLY A 629 2.13 31.75 -5.51
C GLY A 629 1.69 30.85 -6.67
N ARG A 630 2.59 30.02 -7.21
CA ARG A 630 2.34 29.11 -8.33
C ARG A 630 2.89 27.71 -8.09
N VAL A 631 2.23 26.72 -8.67
CA VAL A 631 2.77 25.36 -8.86
C VAL A 631 3.23 25.27 -10.32
N ILE A 632 4.48 24.91 -10.54
CA ILE A 632 5.12 24.81 -11.85
C ILE A 632 5.48 23.35 -12.10
N LEU A 633 5.01 22.80 -13.22
CA LEU A 633 5.35 21.47 -13.70
C LEU A 633 6.15 21.58 -14.99
N SER A 634 7.33 20.97 -15.03
CA SER A 634 8.25 21.04 -16.17
C SER A 634 8.45 19.66 -16.80
N ARG A 635 8.45 19.59 -18.13
CA ARG A 635 8.64 18.35 -18.91
C ARG A 635 9.61 18.57 -20.06
N PHE A 636 10.37 17.53 -20.43
CA PHE A 636 11.37 17.54 -21.51
C PHE A 636 12.52 18.55 -21.29
N CYS A 637 12.90 18.77 -20.04
CA CYS A 637 13.97 19.71 -19.72
C CYS A 637 15.30 18.94 -19.65
N SER A 638 15.98 18.79 -20.80
CA SER A 638 17.29 18.15 -20.82
C SER A 638 18.35 19.06 -20.19
N HIS A 639 18.94 18.65 -19.07
CA HIS A 639 20.10 19.35 -18.48
C HIS A 639 21.45 18.92 -19.07
N ALA A 640 21.47 18.08 -20.11
CA ALA A 640 22.70 17.66 -20.77
C ALA A 640 22.48 17.26 -22.24
N SER A 641 22.67 18.21 -23.16
CA SER A 641 23.03 17.89 -24.54
C SER A 641 24.35 18.61 -24.87
N ARG A 642 25.39 17.84 -25.23
CA ARG A 642 26.61 18.37 -25.89
C ARG A 642 26.38 18.60 -27.39
N ASP A 643 25.25 18.16 -27.93
CA ASP A 643 24.91 18.16 -29.36
C ASP A 643 23.62 18.94 -29.65
N GLY A 644 23.55 20.21 -29.22
CA GLY A 644 22.83 21.31 -29.89
C GLY A 644 21.38 21.16 -30.38
N GLN A 645 20.66 20.10 -30.06
CA GLN A 645 19.21 19.98 -30.26
C GLN A 645 18.56 19.96 -28.88
N ASP A 646 18.28 21.15 -28.37
CA ASP A 646 17.52 21.32 -27.14
C ASP A 646 16.09 20.85 -27.38
N GLU A 647 15.68 19.75 -26.74
CA GLU A 647 14.26 19.53 -26.51
C GLU A 647 13.76 20.70 -25.66
N GLN A 648 12.83 21.47 -26.22
CA GLN A 648 12.33 22.68 -25.59
C GLN A 648 11.56 22.29 -24.33
N CYS A 649 12.10 22.64 -23.16
CA CYS A 649 11.45 22.46 -21.86
C CYS A 649 10.04 23.07 -21.88
N VAL A 650 9.02 22.25 -21.64
CA VAL A 650 7.61 22.66 -21.59
C VAL A 650 7.22 22.82 -20.13
N SER A 651 6.81 24.03 -19.74
CA SER A 651 6.31 24.34 -18.41
C SER A 651 4.80 24.55 -18.39
N TYR A 652 4.16 24.12 -17.31
CA TYR A 652 2.75 24.33 -17.01
C TYR A 652 2.64 25.03 -15.66
N GLU A 653 1.87 26.11 -15.58
CA GLU A 653 1.80 26.95 -14.39
C GLU A 653 0.37 27.04 -13.85
N TYR A 654 0.21 26.70 -12.57
CA TYR A 654 -1.06 26.83 -11.86
C TYR A 654 -0.93 27.88 -10.76
N ALA A 655 -1.67 28.98 -10.86
CA ALA A 655 -1.79 29.94 -9.78
C ALA A 655 -2.50 29.30 -8.58
N PHE A 656 -2.09 29.67 -7.36
CA PHE A 656 -2.73 29.20 -6.14
C PHE A 656 -4.23 29.53 -6.16
N GLU A 657 -5.05 28.54 -5.83
CA GLU A 657 -6.48 28.70 -5.58
C GLU A 657 -6.83 28.19 -4.18
N HIS A 658 -7.91 28.70 -3.61
CA HIS A 658 -8.40 28.23 -2.31
C HIS A 658 -8.69 26.73 -2.35
N GLY A 659 -8.14 25.97 -1.39
CA GLY A 659 -8.31 24.52 -1.34
C GLY A 659 -7.47 23.71 -2.33
N MET A 660 -6.52 24.32 -3.05
CA MET A 660 -5.54 23.60 -3.86
C MET A 660 -4.57 22.83 -2.97
N GLY A 661 -4.41 21.53 -3.22
CA GLY A 661 -3.46 20.66 -2.52
C GLY A 661 -2.54 19.94 -3.48
N ALA A 662 -1.42 19.41 -2.98
CA ALA A 662 -0.54 18.54 -3.75
C ALA A 662 0.08 17.46 -2.87
N ALA A 663 0.36 16.30 -3.46
CA ALA A 663 1.16 15.25 -2.85
C ALA A 663 2.13 14.68 -3.89
N PHE A 664 3.44 14.63 -3.60
CA PHE A 664 4.43 14.14 -4.58
C PHE A 664 5.76 13.67 -3.96
N LEU A 665 6.43 12.73 -4.63
CA LEU A 665 7.70 12.13 -4.18
C LEU A 665 8.95 12.86 -4.69
N ARG A 666 9.86 13.23 -3.78
CA ARG A 666 11.21 13.72 -4.09
C ARG A 666 12.29 12.69 -3.70
N PRO A 667 13.42 12.63 -4.43
CA PRO A 667 14.56 11.82 -4.04
C PRO A 667 15.28 12.39 -2.81
N LEU A 668 15.74 11.49 -1.94
CA LEU A 668 16.81 11.74 -0.97
C LEU A 668 18.00 10.83 -1.28
N GLU A 669 19.15 11.11 -0.66
CA GLU A 669 20.34 10.25 -0.77
C GLU A 669 20.09 8.84 -0.21
N ASN A 670 20.90 7.87 -0.63
CA ASN A 670 20.89 6.48 -0.14
C ASN A 670 19.52 5.78 -0.24
N GLU A 671 18.88 5.87 -1.42
CA GLU A 671 17.54 5.29 -1.67
C GLU A 671 16.40 5.87 -0.84
N GLY A 672 16.64 6.95 -0.09
CA GLY A 672 15.59 7.60 0.69
C GLY A 672 14.58 8.34 -0.18
N LEU A 673 13.37 8.51 0.35
CA LEU A 673 12.29 9.27 -0.25
C LEU A 673 11.75 10.35 0.70
N GLU A 674 11.39 11.48 0.11
CA GLU A 674 10.56 12.51 0.73
C GLU A 674 9.17 12.50 0.06
N LEU A 675 8.10 12.36 0.84
CA LEU A 675 6.73 12.62 0.39
C LEU A 675 6.33 14.04 0.82
N VAL A 676 6.21 14.94 -0.15
CA VAL A 676 5.69 16.28 0.09
C VAL A 676 4.17 16.21 0.20
N VAL A 677 3.61 16.79 1.26
CA VAL A 677 2.17 16.99 1.46
C VAL A 677 1.92 18.48 1.60
N TRP A 678 1.36 19.09 0.57
CA TRP A 678 1.34 20.55 0.44
C TRP A 678 -0.07 21.09 0.20
N GLY A 679 -0.32 22.34 0.61
CA GLY A 679 -1.51 23.10 0.23
C GLY A 679 -1.23 24.57 -0.06
N ALA A 680 -1.98 25.16 -0.99
CA ALA A 680 -1.97 26.61 -1.17
C ALA A 680 -2.45 27.35 0.09
N ASP A 681 -3.34 26.69 0.84
CA ASP A 681 -3.82 27.09 2.16
C ASP A 681 -4.06 25.85 3.04
N LEU A 682 -4.54 26.07 4.27
CA LEU A 682 -4.85 24.99 5.21
C LEU A 682 -5.88 23.99 4.65
N ALA A 683 -6.86 24.47 3.90
CA ALA A 683 -7.92 23.61 3.37
C ALA A 683 -7.41 22.73 2.21
N GLY A 684 -6.41 23.22 1.48
CA GLY A 684 -5.64 22.47 0.49
C GLY A 684 -4.73 21.42 1.13
N LEU A 685 -4.06 21.78 2.24
CA LEU A 685 -3.23 20.84 3.00
C LEU A 685 -4.08 19.71 3.59
N GLU A 686 -5.23 20.03 4.20
CA GLU A 686 -6.19 19.01 4.68
C GLU A 686 -6.64 18.08 3.56
N GLN A 687 -6.83 18.60 2.35
CA GLN A 687 -7.23 17.80 1.19
C GLN A 687 -6.13 16.83 0.76
N ALA A 688 -4.87 17.27 0.71
CA ALA A 688 -3.72 16.42 0.40
C ALA A 688 -3.44 15.40 1.51
N ALA A 689 -3.53 15.80 2.79
CA ALA A 689 -3.25 14.94 3.93
C ALA A 689 -4.17 13.71 4.04
N ARG A 690 -5.37 13.76 3.44
CA ARG A 690 -6.30 12.62 3.34
C ARG A 690 -5.78 11.46 2.49
N LEU A 691 -4.75 11.71 1.70
CA LEU A 691 -4.07 10.69 0.90
C LEU A 691 -3.01 9.93 1.69
N VAL A 692 -2.70 10.37 2.93
CA VAL A 692 -1.61 9.82 3.73
C VAL A 692 -2.11 9.17 5.04
N PRO A 693 -1.77 7.90 5.30
CA PRO A 693 -0.99 7.01 4.43
C PRO A 693 -1.84 6.48 3.25
N THR A 694 -1.16 6.00 2.21
CA THR A 694 -1.81 5.29 1.10
C THR A 694 -2.45 4.00 1.63
N LEU A 695 -3.76 3.84 1.45
CA LEU A 695 -4.48 2.61 1.78
C LEU A 695 -4.46 1.63 0.59
N THR A 696 -4.61 0.33 0.89
CA THR A 696 -4.72 -0.74 -0.11
C THR A 696 -5.67 -0.39 -1.24
N GLY A 697 -5.24 -0.61 -2.49
CA GLY A 697 -6.09 -0.39 -3.67
C GLY A 697 -6.39 1.07 -3.99
N ALA A 698 -5.82 2.05 -3.28
CA ALA A 698 -6.00 3.46 -3.64
C ALA A 698 -5.34 3.79 -4.98
N GLY A 699 -4.10 3.34 -5.20
CA GLY A 699 -3.36 3.56 -6.45
C GLY A 699 -2.95 5.01 -6.67
N GLN A 700 -2.20 5.58 -5.73
CA GLN A 700 -1.74 6.97 -5.83
C GLN A 700 -0.46 7.04 -6.69
N PRO A 701 -0.44 7.82 -7.78
CA PRO A 701 0.75 8.00 -8.62
C PRO A 701 1.81 8.85 -7.91
N ASP A 702 3.02 8.95 -8.49
CA ASP A 702 4.18 9.61 -7.90
C ASP A 702 3.93 11.09 -7.54
N PHE A 703 3.03 11.74 -8.29
CA PHE A 703 2.58 13.09 -7.97
C PHE A 703 1.09 13.30 -8.29
N LEU A 704 0.47 14.21 -7.53
CA LEU A 704 -0.91 14.65 -7.66
C LEU A 704 -0.99 16.16 -7.36
N ILE A 705 -1.59 16.94 -8.26
CA ILE A 705 -1.99 18.33 -8.04
C ILE A 705 -3.53 18.39 -8.03
N LEU A 706 -4.08 18.69 -6.86
CA LEU A 706 -5.51 18.62 -6.57
C LEU A 706 -6.12 20.03 -6.62
N GLY A 707 -7.12 20.23 -7.48
CA GLY A 707 -7.95 21.44 -7.42
C GLY A 707 -9.01 21.36 -6.31
N ASN A 708 -9.64 22.49 -5.99
CA ASN A 708 -10.77 22.54 -5.05
C ASN A 708 -11.94 21.66 -5.51
N SER A 709 -12.08 21.48 -6.83
CA SER A 709 -13.14 20.65 -7.42
C SER A 709 -13.00 19.15 -7.11
N CYS A 710 -11.80 18.65 -6.79
CA CYS A 710 -11.59 17.24 -6.38
C CYS A 710 -12.46 16.85 -5.18
N ARG A 711 -12.86 17.80 -4.33
CA ARG A 711 -13.73 17.53 -3.19
C ARG A 711 -15.03 16.87 -3.63
N TRP A 712 -15.57 17.20 -4.80
CA TRP A 712 -16.81 16.61 -5.32
C TRP A 712 -16.61 15.78 -6.58
N LYS A 713 -15.67 16.16 -7.47
CA LYS A 713 -15.31 15.42 -8.69
C LYS A 713 -14.30 14.30 -8.47
N GLY A 714 -13.71 14.18 -7.28
CA GLY A 714 -12.64 13.21 -6.99
C GLY A 714 -11.51 13.30 -8.00
N SER A 715 -11.16 12.18 -8.64
CA SER A 715 -10.07 12.13 -9.62
C SER A 715 -10.31 13.03 -10.84
N ALA A 716 -11.55 13.30 -11.23
CA ALA A 716 -11.85 14.21 -12.34
C ALA A 716 -11.63 15.69 -12.02
N GLY A 717 -11.37 16.04 -10.75
CA GLY A 717 -11.02 17.40 -10.35
C GLY A 717 -9.53 17.70 -10.35
N ILE A 718 -8.69 16.70 -10.65
CA ILE A 718 -7.23 16.78 -10.61
C ILE A 718 -6.72 17.71 -11.71
N TYR A 719 -5.74 18.56 -11.39
CA TYR A 719 -5.05 19.39 -12.37
C TYR A 719 -3.90 18.66 -13.05
N ALA A 720 -3.15 17.84 -12.30
CA ALA A 720 -2.12 16.99 -12.86
C ALA A 720 -1.89 15.75 -11.99
N ALA A 721 -1.56 14.63 -12.61
CA ALA A 721 -1.23 13.38 -11.93
C ALA A 721 -0.37 12.49 -12.83
N GLY A 722 0.60 11.78 -12.26
CA GLY A 722 1.43 10.90 -13.08
C GLY A 722 2.66 10.35 -12.39
N HIS A 723 3.50 9.70 -13.19
CA HIS A 723 4.68 8.97 -12.74
C HIS A 723 5.97 9.70 -13.13
N LEU A 724 7.04 9.46 -12.38
CA LEU A 724 8.36 10.00 -12.61
C LEU A 724 9.27 8.89 -13.16
N ASP A 725 10.02 9.19 -14.21
CA ASP A 725 10.91 8.24 -14.85
C ASP A 725 12.21 8.02 -14.06
N LYS A 726 13.14 7.27 -14.66
CA LYS A 726 14.44 6.94 -14.06
C LYS A 726 15.32 8.16 -13.76
N ASP A 727 15.06 9.31 -14.36
CA ASP A 727 15.79 10.57 -14.15
C ASP A 727 14.93 11.59 -13.36
N TRP A 728 13.90 11.11 -12.65
CA TRP A 728 12.96 11.92 -11.88
C TRP A 728 12.15 12.93 -12.71
N GLN A 729 12.05 12.75 -14.03
CA GLN A 729 11.28 13.62 -14.91
C GLN A 729 9.84 13.14 -15.07
N ILE A 730 8.90 14.06 -15.33
CA ILE A 730 7.49 13.70 -15.55
C ILE A 730 7.36 12.83 -16.80
N SER A 731 6.92 11.59 -16.61
CA SER A 731 6.81 10.58 -17.65
C SER A 731 5.78 10.96 -18.72
N PRO A 732 5.95 10.46 -19.96
CA PRO A 732 5.04 10.80 -21.02
C PRO A 732 3.57 10.44 -20.84
N GLY A 733 3.28 9.34 -20.13
CA GLY A 733 1.92 8.88 -19.82
C GLY A 733 1.23 9.65 -18.69
N SER A 734 1.89 10.65 -18.11
CA SER A 734 1.31 11.51 -17.07
C SER A 734 0.24 12.47 -17.62
N TYR A 735 -0.78 12.75 -16.80
CA TYR A 735 -1.82 13.73 -17.08
C TYR A 735 -1.43 15.12 -16.56
N ILE A 736 -1.49 16.13 -17.42
CA ILE A 736 -1.38 17.55 -17.06
C ILE A 736 -2.49 18.28 -17.80
N SER A 737 -3.38 18.95 -17.07
CA SER A 737 -4.41 19.80 -17.68
C SER A 737 -3.74 21.03 -18.31
N ALA A 738 -3.94 21.26 -19.60
CA ALA A 738 -3.40 22.43 -20.30
C ALA A 738 -3.91 23.73 -19.65
N ASP A 739 -3.05 24.77 -19.60
CA ASP A 739 -3.29 26.07 -18.96
C ASP A 739 -4.75 26.56 -19.08
N ARG A 740 -5.43 26.71 -17.94
CA ARG A 740 -6.44 27.76 -17.80
C ARG A 740 -5.69 29.08 -17.72
N LYS A 741 -5.28 29.63 -18.86
CA LYS A 741 -4.99 31.07 -18.93
C LYS A 741 -6.22 31.79 -18.39
N MET A 742 -6.06 32.53 -17.30
CA MET A 742 -7.12 33.36 -16.73
C MET A 742 -7.74 34.20 -17.85
N GLY A 743 -9.04 34.02 -18.07
CA GLY A 743 -9.84 34.87 -18.94
C GLY A 743 -10.38 34.18 -20.19
N THR A 744 -11.31 33.25 -20.03
CA THR A 744 -12.53 33.21 -20.87
C THR A 744 -13.62 32.47 -20.10
N HIS A 745 -14.79 33.09 -20.00
CA HIS A 745 -16.01 32.44 -19.53
C HIS A 745 -16.28 31.21 -20.39
N GLU A 746 -16.35 30.02 -19.79
CA GLU A 746 -17.00 28.86 -20.40
C GLU A 746 -18.45 29.26 -20.69
N ARG A 747 -18.75 29.58 -21.95
CA ARG A 747 -20.11 29.46 -22.47
C ARG A 747 -20.29 28.00 -22.85
N ASP A 748 -21.30 27.39 -22.24
CA ASP A 748 -21.87 26.11 -22.65
C ASP A 748 -22.07 26.09 -24.16
N GLY A 749 -21.30 25.23 -24.83
CA GLY A 749 -21.43 24.90 -26.23
C GLY A 749 -21.61 23.40 -26.34
N PHE A 750 -22.82 22.93 -26.04
CA PHE A 750 -23.30 21.63 -26.50
C PHE A 750 -23.09 21.54 -28.02
N ASN A 751 -22.09 20.78 -28.45
CA ASN A 751 -22.03 20.28 -29.81
C ASN A 751 -22.11 18.76 -29.78
N ARG A 752 -23.26 18.30 -30.31
CA ARG A 752 -23.57 16.96 -30.79
C ARG A 752 -22.42 16.36 -31.61
N TRP A 753 -22.48 15.03 -31.77
CA TRP A 753 -21.80 14.07 -32.68
C TRP A 753 -21.05 13.04 -31.81
N TYR A 754 -21.35 11.74 -31.78
CA TYR A 754 -22.29 10.85 -32.49
C TYR A 754 -22.86 9.84 -31.48
#